data_AF-A0A256W5A6-F1
#
_entry.id   AF-A0A256W5A6-F1
#
_cell.length_a   1.000
_cell.length_b   1.000
_cell.length_c   1.000
_cell.angle_alpha   90.00
_cell.angle_beta   90.00
_cell.angle_gamma   90.00
#
_symmetry.space_group_name_H-M   'P 1'
#
loop_
_entity.id
_entity.type
_entity.pdbx_description
1 polymer ?
#
loop_
_entity_poly.entity_id
_entity_poly.type
_entity_poly.pdbx_seq_one_letter_code
_entity_poly.pdbx_strand_id
1 'polypeptide(L)'
;MASELSFDHKIKSSGLDRDYATQWSYGKEETLSLMIPNAKGGGSIPIGMYAEKSLKKVTNPQFKQNIASMGAYWGSQPMTSGPVYVGSIVVFLFVLGLFIVKGRMKWTLFAVTLLSIFLAWGHNMMWFTNLFFDYMPAYNKFRTVSMILVIAELTMVILAFITLNNIIKKPEIIKEKMKYFYISLGLTAGLSLLFYLMPGMFDYLSDRDIAQLMDLQSKYPEQASIYQQLFDDLIKVRMDIFTSDAMRSFLFITFGAGLIFVYSLKKFNKNILIAAMALLMLTDMVTVDRRYINDNNYQKKSKAKIPYPKTQANYDIQQDKDPNFRVFNTTLSTFNDASTSYYHKSIGGYHGAKLRRYQDVIEHHLSKGNMQVLNMLNTKYFIVAGQGGAPMAQRNPEALGNVWFVMNKQFVSSPDQEIIHIGRAVEITILDNSTNFEIYGRPMDKVDTILYTTPINIITVSGQKIPFDISRLPINGNMQYIIGNNPMDTSDNFINISNISGGNLLSKRQFAIKIISDFNPKRTAIVNKKFMNYFEKNKFNYLPSARIDLTEYLPNHLTYISHAQSPQLAVFSEIYYDAGWNVYIDGEKSEYIRADYLLRAMVIPAGDHKIEWKFEPKSFFVGVKITFISSLLLILLVIAAIVYEIKSNSTKNN
;
A
#
# COMPACT_ATOMS: atom_id res chain seq x y z
N MET A 1 6.31 7.66 4.65
CA MET A 1 6.96 8.37 5.77
C MET A 1 6.78 7.53 7.01
N ALA A 2 7.80 7.44 7.84
CA ALA A 2 7.77 6.75 9.11
C ALA A 2 6.86 7.43 10.13
N SER A 3 6.39 6.68 11.13
CA SER A 3 5.63 7.26 12.23
C SER A 3 6.54 8.18 13.06
N GLU A 4 5.96 9.26 13.58
CA GLU A 4 6.63 10.07 14.61
C GLU A 4 6.44 9.48 16.01
N LEU A 5 5.57 8.47 16.15
CA LEU A 5 5.28 7.83 17.43
C LEU A 5 6.42 6.93 17.86
N SER A 6 6.93 7.13 19.07
CA SER A 6 8.08 6.37 19.56
C SER A 6 7.71 4.92 19.91
N PHE A 7 6.46 4.70 20.29
CA PHE A 7 5.90 3.41 20.66
C PHE A 7 5.35 2.61 19.47
N ASP A 8 5.26 3.22 18.28
CA ASP A 8 5.02 2.45 17.06
C ASP A 8 6.38 1.96 16.54
N HIS A 9 6.89 0.92 17.19
CA HIS A 9 8.23 0.35 16.97
C HIS A 9 8.47 -0.16 15.54
N LYS A 10 7.46 -0.16 14.68
CA LYS A 10 7.59 -0.66 13.31
C LYS A 10 8.36 0.29 12.40
N ILE A 11 8.36 1.61 12.60
CA ILE A 11 8.79 2.51 11.52
C ILE A 11 9.45 3.80 12.04
N LYS A 12 10.78 3.83 12.07
CA LYS A 12 11.61 5.07 12.09
C LYS A 12 12.59 5.03 10.91
N SER A 13 12.18 5.52 9.74
CA SER A 13 13.06 5.72 8.58
C SER A 13 12.69 7.01 7.83
N SER A 14 13.69 7.66 7.21
CA SER A 14 13.48 8.83 6.35
C SER A 14 12.93 8.47 4.96
N GLY A 15 12.74 7.17 4.68
CA GLY A 15 12.27 6.59 3.41
C GLY A 15 10.89 5.93 3.52
N LEU A 16 10.55 5.11 2.53
CA LEU A 16 9.50 4.11 2.71
C LEU A 16 9.95 3.06 3.73
N ASP A 17 8.97 2.49 4.43
CA ASP A 17 9.21 1.37 5.33
C ASP A 17 9.73 0.16 4.53
N ARG A 18 10.67 -0.60 5.10
CA ARG A 18 11.34 -1.71 4.40
C ARG A 18 10.36 -2.85 4.17
N ASP A 19 9.56 -3.20 5.17
CA ASP A 19 8.56 -4.26 5.06
C ASP A 19 7.47 -3.84 4.08
N TYR A 20 7.06 -2.57 4.10
CA TYR A 20 6.12 -2.02 3.13
C TYR A 20 6.66 -2.08 1.69
N ALA A 21 7.90 -1.65 1.45
CA ALA A 21 8.48 -1.61 0.11
C ALA A 21 8.79 -3.02 -0.43
N THR A 22 9.16 -3.95 0.46
CA THR A 22 9.41 -5.36 0.14
C THR A 22 8.15 -6.23 0.25
N GLN A 23 7.00 -5.66 0.62
CA GLN A 23 5.72 -6.39 0.64
C GLN A 23 5.39 -6.96 -0.74
N TRP A 24 5.78 -6.25 -1.80
CA TRP A 24 5.61 -6.64 -3.20
C TRP A 24 6.92 -7.17 -3.78
N SER A 25 7.49 -8.17 -3.10
CA SER A 25 8.71 -8.84 -3.53
C SER A 25 8.41 -9.97 -4.49
N TYR A 26 9.13 -10.00 -5.59
CA TYR A 26 9.01 -11.00 -6.62
C TYR A 26 9.66 -12.32 -6.17
N GLY A 27 8.98 -13.45 -6.36
CA GLY A 27 9.51 -14.75 -5.98
C GLY A 27 10.71 -15.15 -6.85
N LYS A 28 11.68 -15.89 -6.30
CA LYS A 28 12.81 -16.42 -7.09
C LYS A 28 12.33 -17.28 -8.25
N GLU A 29 11.43 -18.22 -7.96
CA GLU A 29 10.78 -19.08 -8.95
C GLU A 29 9.81 -18.31 -9.84
N GLU A 30 9.27 -17.19 -9.35
CA GLU A 30 8.39 -16.32 -10.14
C GLU A 30 9.11 -15.71 -11.33
N THR A 31 10.45 -15.60 -11.31
CA THR A 31 11.31 -15.23 -12.46
C THR A 31 11.07 -16.09 -13.69
N LEU A 32 10.62 -17.34 -13.52
CA LEU A 32 10.24 -18.20 -14.64
C LEU A 32 9.05 -17.62 -15.41
N SER A 33 8.24 -16.74 -14.80
CA SER A 33 7.13 -16.07 -15.47
C SER A 33 7.54 -15.12 -16.59
N LEU A 34 8.82 -14.71 -16.66
CA LEU A 34 9.37 -14.02 -17.83
C LEU A 34 9.24 -14.85 -19.12
N MET A 35 9.30 -16.19 -19.00
CA MET A 35 9.24 -17.15 -20.11
C MET A 35 7.98 -18.04 -20.11
N ILE A 36 7.43 -18.37 -18.94
CA ILE A 36 6.29 -19.28 -18.75
C ILE A 36 5.20 -18.51 -17.98
N PRO A 37 4.16 -17.99 -18.64
CA PRO A 37 3.26 -17.00 -18.02
C PRO A 37 2.70 -17.44 -16.66
N ASN A 38 2.15 -18.65 -16.55
CA ASN A 38 1.62 -19.15 -15.28
C ASN A 38 2.65 -19.90 -14.40
N ALA A 39 3.93 -19.53 -14.40
CA ALA A 39 4.95 -20.10 -13.51
C ALA A 39 4.51 -20.16 -12.03
N LYS A 40 3.79 -19.13 -11.57
CA LYS A 40 3.13 -19.07 -10.26
C LYS A 40 1.64 -18.73 -10.36
N GLY A 41 1.00 -19.16 -11.46
CA GLY A 41 -0.45 -19.00 -11.67
C GLY A 41 -0.90 -17.70 -12.30
N GLY A 42 0.02 -16.80 -12.65
CA GLY A 42 -0.30 -15.59 -13.40
C GLY A 42 -0.96 -14.53 -12.54
N GLY A 43 -2.29 -14.33 -12.65
CA GLY A 43 -3.03 -13.29 -11.93
C GLY A 43 -3.79 -13.82 -10.73
N SER A 44 -4.04 -12.99 -9.72
CA SER A 44 -4.89 -13.29 -8.55
C SER A 44 -6.38 -13.23 -8.87
N ILE A 45 -6.77 -13.87 -9.98
CA ILE A 45 -8.15 -14.03 -10.42
C ILE A 45 -8.67 -15.43 -10.03
N PRO A 46 -9.99 -15.60 -9.85
CA PRO A 46 -10.57 -16.92 -9.60
C PRO A 46 -10.20 -17.91 -10.72
N ILE A 47 -9.77 -19.12 -10.35
CA ILE A 47 -9.38 -20.19 -11.29
C ILE A 47 -10.49 -20.45 -12.33
N GLY A 48 -11.75 -20.40 -11.91
CA GLY A 48 -12.91 -20.62 -12.78
C GLY A 48 -13.07 -19.61 -13.92
N MET A 49 -12.43 -18.44 -13.84
CA MET A 49 -12.55 -17.41 -14.89
C MET A 49 -11.72 -17.70 -16.14
N TYR A 50 -10.61 -18.44 -16.03
CA TYR A 50 -9.70 -18.65 -17.17
C TYR A 50 -9.13 -20.07 -17.29
N ALA A 51 -9.21 -20.89 -16.24
CA ALA A 51 -8.64 -22.24 -16.17
C ALA A 51 -9.71 -23.34 -16.07
N GLU A 52 -10.85 -23.16 -16.76
CA GLU A 52 -11.96 -24.13 -16.75
C GLU A 52 -11.54 -25.53 -17.21
N LYS A 53 -10.59 -25.63 -18.15
CA LYS A 53 -10.04 -26.91 -18.61
C LYS A 53 -9.32 -27.66 -17.48
N SER A 54 -8.55 -26.95 -16.66
CA SER A 54 -7.81 -27.52 -15.53
C SER A 54 -8.74 -28.03 -14.43
N LEU A 55 -9.88 -27.35 -14.21
CA LEU A 55 -10.92 -27.78 -13.27
C LEU A 55 -11.57 -29.12 -13.64
N LYS A 56 -11.43 -29.62 -14.88
CA LYS A 56 -11.93 -30.95 -15.26
C LYS A 56 -11.15 -32.09 -14.61
N LYS A 57 -9.96 -31.83 -14.06
CA LYS A 57 -9.17 -32.82 -13.30
C LYS A 57 -9.72 -33.09 -11.90
N VAL A 58 -10.64 -32.25 -11.43
CA VAL A 58 -11.30 -32.41 -10.13
C VAL A 58 -12.56 -33.25 -10.34
N THR A 59 -12.60 -34.44 -9.74
CA THR A 59 -13.72 -35.38 -9.87
C THR A 59 -14.89 -35.02 -8.96
N ASN A 60 -14.62 -34.45 -7.78
CA ASN A 60 -15.65 -34.04 -6.83
C ASN A 60 -16.30 -32.70 -7.27
N PRO A 61 -17.62 -32.66 -7.56
CA PRO A 61 -18.30 -31.44 -8.01
C PRO A 61 -18.27 -30.29 -7.00
N GLN A 62 -18.34 -30.59 -5.70
CA GLN A 62 -18.29 -29.58 -4.64
C GLN A 62 -16.90 -28.94 -4.56
N PHE A 63 -15.85 -29.76 -4.59
CA PHE A 63 -14.48 -29.25 -4.60
C PHE A 63 -14.18 -28.47 -5.86
N LYS A 64 -14.70 -28.91 -7.00
CA LYS A 64 -14.56 -28.17 -8.25
C LYS A 64 -15.13 -26.76 -8.15
N GLN A 65 -16.32 -26.59 -7.55
CA GLN A 65 -16.91 -25.28 -7.34
C GLN A 65 -16.11 -24.43 -6.34
N ASN A 66 -15.64 -25.02 -5.24
CA ASN A 66 -14.81 -24.34 -4.25
C ASN A 66 -13.49 -23.86 -4.88
N ILE A 67 -12.77 -24.74 -5.57
CA ILE A 67 -11.51 -24.45 -6.25
C ILE A 67 -11.70 -23.42 -7.36
N ALA A 68 -12.82 -23.47 -8.10
CA ALA A 68 -13.12 -22.47 -9.13
C ALA A 68 -13.18 -21.03 -8.57
N SER A 69 -13.60 -20.87 -7.30
CA SER A 69 -13.63 -19.57 -6.62
C SER A 69 -12.29 -19.16 -6.00
N MET A 70 -11.36 -20.11 -5.83
CA MET A 70 -10.04 -19.83 -5.26
C MET A 70 -9.14 -19.08 -6.25
N GLY A 71 -8.20 -18.31 -5.71
CA GLY A 71 -7.24 -17.54 -6.49
C GLY A 71 -6.25 -18.45 -7.22
N ALA A 72 -5.98 -18.14 -8.48
CA ALA A 72 -5.08 -18.94 -9.28
C ALA A 72 -3.59 -18.65 -9.04
N TYR A 73 -3.25 -17.49 -8.46
CA TYR A 73 -1.88 -17.12 -8.10
C TYR A 73 -1.44 -17.75 -6.77
N TRP A 74 -0.22 -18.29 -6.73
CA TRP A 74 0.39 -18.87 -5.52
C TRP A 74 1.84 -18.44 -5.28
N GLY A 75 2.27 -17.32 -5.86
CA GLY A 75 3.59 -16.76 -5.62
C GLY A 75 3.72 -15.99 -4.30
N SER A 76 4.86 -15.35 -4.09
CA SER A 76 5.19 -14.65 -2.84
C SER A 76 4.49 -13.29 -2.68
N GLN A 77 3.93 -12.73 -3.76
CA GLN A 77 3.29 -11.41 -3.69
C GLN A 77 1.90 -11.48 -3.05
N PRO A 78 1.39 -10.38 -2.45
CA PRO A 78 0.08 -10.38 -1.85
C PRO A 78 -1.06 -10.61 -2.84
N MET A 79 -0.88 -10.11 -4.05
CA MET A 79 -1.72 -10.35 -5.21
C MET A 79 -0.93 -9.93 -6.44
N THR A 80 -1.42 -10.25 -7.63
CA THR A 80 -0.93 -9.70 -8.88
C THR A 80 -2.05 -9.62 -9.90
N SER A 81 -2.00 -8.63 -10.79
CA SER A 81 -2.96 -8.49 -11.89
C SER A 81 -2.62 -9.37 -13.10
N GLY A 82 -1.42 -9.96 -13.13
CA GLY A 82 -0.94 -10.81 -14.21
C GLY A 82 0.55 -11.11 -14.07
N PRO A 83 1.09 -12.05 -14.86
CA PRO A 83 2.50 -12.36 -14.83
C PRO A 83 3.35 -11.26 -15.46
N VAL A 84 4.60 -11.17 -15.03
CA VAL A 84 5.64 -10.37 -15.69
C VAL A 84 6.15 -11.19 -16.87
N TYR A 85 5.38 -11.23 -17.97
CA TYR A 85 5.67 -12.06 -19.14
C TYR A 85 6.31 -11.25 -20.27
N VAL A 86 7.54 -11.62 -20.66
CA VAL A 86 8.30 -10.91 -21.71
C VAL A 86 8.05 -11.48 -23.10
N GLY A 87 7.57 -12.72 -23.18
CA GLY A 87 7.43 -13.48 -24.43
C GLY A 87 8.47 -14.60 -24.53
N SER A 88 8.01 -15.83 -24.76
CA SER A 88 8.85 -17.03 -24.76
C SER A 88 9.93 -16.98 -25.85
N ILE A 89 9.56 -16.47 -27.03
CA ILE A 89 10.48 -16.29 -28.17
C ILE A 89 11.50 -15.17 -27.90
N VAL A 90 11.07 -14.11 -27.20
CA VAL A 90 11.95 -13.00 -26.81
C VAL A 90 13.03 -13.51 -25.86
N VAL A 91 12.67 -14.34 -24.89
CA VAL A 91 13.63 -14.98 -23.97
C VAL A 91 14.63 -15.86 -24.74
N PHE A 92 14.17 -16.66 -25.70
CA PHE A 92 15.06 -17.45 -26.56
C PHE A 92 16.05 -16.58 -27.35
N LEU A 93 15.57 -15.52 -28.00
CA LEU A 93 16.40 -14.59 -28.76
C LEU A 93 17.36 -13.79 -27.86
N PHE A 94 16.96 -13.47 -26.64
CA PHE A 94 17.80 -12.85 -25.62
C PHE A 94 18.97 -13.77 -25.25
N VAL A 95 18.68 -15.03 -24.88
CA VAL A 95 19.70 -16.02 -24.52
C VAL A 95 20.64 -16.28 -25.70
N LEU A 96 20.12 -16.46 -26.91
CA LEU A 96 20.92 -16.61 -28.12
C LEU A 96 21.81 -15.38 -28.37
N GLY A 97 21.28 -14.18 -28.12
CA GLY A 97 21.97 -12.90 -28.23
C GLY A 97 23.23 -12.81 -27.38
N LEU A 98 23.23 -13.38 -26.18
CA LEU A 98 24.39 -13.42 -25.30
C LEU A 98 25.59 -14.12 -25.96
N PHE A 99 25.34 -15.08 -26.84
CA PHE A 99 26.39 -15.81 -27.55
C PHE A 99 26.78 -15.17 -28.89
N ILE A 100 25.80 -14.79 -29.71
CA ILE A 100 26.06 -14.42 -31.12
C ILE A 100 26.27 -12.92 -31.34
N VAL A 101 25.73 -12.04 -30.49
CA VAL A 101 25.94 -10.60 -30.60
C VAL A 101 27.38 -10.28 -30.17
N LYS A 102 28.05 -9.36 -30.89
CA LYS A 102 29.39 -8.89 -30.55
C LYS A 102 29.32 -7.53 -29.86
N GLY A 103 30.34 -7.21 -29.06
CA GLY A 103 30.49 -5.90 -28.41
C GLY A 103 30.06 -5.87 -26.94
N ARG A 104 30.34 -4.73 -26.29
CA ARG A 104 30.09 -4.53 -24.85
C ARG A 104 28.60 -4.39 -24.52
N MET A 105 27.80 -3.91 -25.48
CA MET A 105 26.37 -3.64 -25.30
C MET A 105 25.58 -4.85 -24.77
N LYS A 106 25.84 -6.06 -25.28
CA LYS A 106 25.12 -7.26 -24.80
C LYS A 106 25.36 -7.55 -23.32
N TRP A 107 26.58 -7.31 -22.83
CA TRP A 107 26.96 -7.55 -21.45
C TRP A 107 26.39 -6.48 -20.54
N THR A 108 26.32 -5.23 -21.01
CA THR A 108 25.59 -4.15 -20.32
C THR A 108 24.11 -4.49 -20.18
N LEU A 109 23.42 -4.86 -21.27
CA LEU A 109 22.01 -5.24 -21.23
C LEU A 109 21.77 -6.46 -20.33
N PHE A 110 22.64 -7.47 -20.40
CA PHE A 110 22.57 -8.65 -19.54
C PHE A 110 22.76 -8.31 -18.06
N ALA A 111 23.79 -7.52 -17.73
CA ALA A 111 24.08 -7.11 -16.35
C ALA A 111 22.93 -6.27 -15.76
N VAL A 112 22.36 -5.36 -16.54
CA VAL A 112 21.20 -4.56 -16.12
C VAL A 112 19.96 -5.43 -15.94
N THR A 113 19.75 -6.43 -16.80
CA THR A 113 18.66 -7.41 -16.66
C THR A 113 18.81 -8.18 -15.34
N LEU A 114 19.98 -8.75 -15.07
CA LEU A 114 20.24 -9.50 -13.83
C LEU A 114 20.10 -8.64 -12.58
N LEU A 115 20.67 -7.42 -12.61
CA LEU A 115 20.55 -6.47 -11.51
C LEU A 115 19.08 -6.16 -11.21
N SER A 116 18.26 -5.92 -12.25
CA SER A 116 16.83 -5.64 -12.09
C SER A 116 16.09 -6.83 -11.48
N ILE A 117 16.37 -8.06 -11.91
CA ILE A 117 15.77 -9.28 -11.33
C ILE A 117 16.17 -9.45 -9.86
N PHE A 118 17.46 -9.27 -9.53
CA PHE A 118 17.94 -9.41 -8.15
C PHE A 118 17.35 -8.36 -7.21
N LEU A 119 17.19 -7.11 -7.69
CA LEU A 119 16.52 -6.06 -6.91
C LEU A 119 15.03 -6.35 -6.73
N ALA A 120 14.37 -6.92 -7.75
CA ALA A 120 12.95 -7.28 -7.67
C ALA A 120 12.65 -8.39 -6.64
N TRP A 121 13.64 -9.26 -6.33
CA TRP A 121 13.47 -10.34 -5.36
C TRP A 121 13.23 -9.87 -3.92
N GLY A 122 13.65 -8.65 -3.55
CA GLY A 122 13.25 -8.01 -2.29
C GLY A 122 13.48 -8.87 -1.05
N HIS A 123 12.39 -9.25 -0.36
CA HIS A 123 12.34 -10.12 0.81
C HIS A 123 13.07 -11.45 0.59
N ASN A 124 13.02 -11.99 -0.63
CA ASN A 124 13.69 -13.25 -0.98
C ASN A 124 15.23 -13.11 -1.04
N MET A 125 15.77 -11.89 -0.95
CA MET A 125 17.20 -11.57 -0.99
C MET A 125 17.53 -10.32 -0.14
N MET A 126 17.11 -10.30 1.13
CA MET A 126 17.23 -9.12 2.01
C MET A 126 18.64 -8.53 2.13
N TRP A 127 19.70 -9.34 2.10
CA TRP A 127 21.08 -8.82 2.17
C TRP A 127 21.40 -7.87 1.00
N PHE A 128 20.90 -8.17 -0.20
CA PHE A 128 21.13 -7.37 -1.40
C PHE A 128 20.19 -6.17 -1.43
N THR A 129 18.93 -6.38 -1.05
CA THR A 129 17.94 -5.31 -0.91
C THR A 129 18.39 -4.26 0.08
N ASN A 130 18.91 -4.66 1.25
CA ASN A 130 19.41 -3.76 2.28
C ASN A 130 20.60 -2.93 1.79
N LEU A 131 21.53 -3.54 1.05
CA LEU A 131 22.66 -2.82 0.45
C LEU A 131 22.17 -1.64 -0.42
N PHE A 132 21.15 -1.85 -1.26
CA PHE A 132 20.60 -0.78 -2.09
C PHE A 132 19.76 0.21 -1.29
N PHE A 133 18.97 -0.25 -0.33
CA PHE A 133 18.17 0.63 0.53
C PHE A 133 19.04 1.60 1.34
N ASP A 134 20.20 1.15 1.81
CA ASP A 134 21.05 1.91 2.72
C ASP A 134 22.04 2.82 1.98
N TYR A 135 22.55 2.40 0.81
CA TYR A 135 23.62 3.11 0.10
C TYR A 135 23.21 3.76 -1.22
N MET A 136 22.17 3.27 -1.91
CA MET A 136 21.79 3.80 -3.23
C MET A 136 20.84 5.01 -3.09
N PRO A 137 21.23 6.20 -3.57
CA PRO A 137 20.38 7.39 -3.47
C PRO A 137 19.00 7.16 -4.10
N ALA A 138 17.97 7.65 -3.43
CA ALA A 138 16.57 7.56 -3.84
C ALA A 138 15.97 6.14 -4.00
N TYR A 139 16.72 5.06 -3.79
CA TYR A 139 16.18 3.70 -3.87
C TYR A 139 15.07 3.47 -2.83
N ASN A 140 15.27 3.99 -1.61
CA ASN A 140 14.29 3.97 -0.53
C ASN A 140 13.05 4.86 -0.75
N LYS A 141 12.90 5.44 -1.94
CA LYS A 141 11.72 6.22 -2.37
C LYS A 141 10.84 5.48 -3.37
N PHE A 142 11.28 4.33 -3.91
CA PHE A 142 10.43 3.50 -4.78
C PHE A 142 9.34 2.79 -3.98
N ARG A 143 8.11 2.79 -4.52
CA ARG A 143 6.92 2.25 -3.85
C ARG A 143 7.00 0.75 -3.62
N THR A 144 7.45 -0.01 -4.62
CA THR A 144 7.59 -1.47 -4.57
C THR A 144 8.84 -1.91 -5.32
N VAL A 145 9.51 -2.94 -4.82
CA VAL A 145 10.73 -3.47 -5.45
C VAL A 145 10.48 -4.18 -6.78
N SER A 146 9.32 -4.83 -6.96
CA SER A 146 8.99 -5.56 -8.19
C SER A 146 8.81 -4.67 -9.43
N MET A 147 8.51 -3.37 -9.27
CA MET A 147 8.35 -2.44 -10.40
C MET A 147 9.62 -2.28 -11.25
N ILE A 148 10.79 -2.59 -10.70
CA ILE A 148 12.06 -2.51 -11.43
C ILE A 148 12.15 -3.53 -12.58
N LEU A 149 11.30 -4.57 -12.59
CA LEU A 149 11.28 -5.58 -13.65
C LEU A 149 10.97 -4.98 -15.04
N VAL A 150 10.35 -3.80 -15.13
CA VAL A 150 10.18 -3.07 -16.39
C VAL A 150 11.52 -2.82 -17.11
N ILE A 151 12.60 -2.64 -16.34
CA ILE A 151 13.95 -2.48 -16.90
C ILE A 151 14.42 -3.80 -17.50
N ALA A 152 14.21 -4.93 -16.81
CA ALA A 152 14.54 -6.25 -17.32
C ALA A 152 13.78 -6.58 -18.62
N GLU A 153 12.47 -6.30 -18.67
CA GLU A 153 11.66 -6.47 -19.87
C GLU A 153 12.24 -5.68 -21.05
N LEU A 154 12.53 -4.39 -20.84
CA LEU A 154 13.08 -3.51 -21.87
C LEU A 154 14.45 -4.01 -22.37
N THR A 155 15.37 -4.34 -21.46
CA THR A 155 16.73 -4.77 -21.86
C THR A 155 16.72 -6.12 -22.55
N MET A 156 15.84 -7.04 -22.14
CA MET A 156 15.67 -8.33 -22.79
C MET A 156 15.14 -8.18 -24.21
N VAL A 157 14.09 -7.35 -24.39
CA VAL A 157 13.52 -7.06 -25.70
C VAL A 157 14.55 -6.41 -26.62
N ILE A 158 15.28 -5.39 -26.16
CA ILE A 158 16.31 -4.73 -26.96
C ILE A 158 17.36 -5.72 -27.46
N LEU A 159 17.92 -6.55 -26.56
CA LEU A 159 18.93 -7.52 -26.97
C LEU A 159 18.34 -8.58 -27.93
N ALA A 160 17.12 -9.06 -27.68
CA ALA A 160 16.43 -10.03 -28.54
C ALA A 160 16.27 -9.50 -29.98
N PHE A 161 15.86 -8.24 -30.15
CA PHE A 161 15.72 -7.64 -31.49
C PHE A 161 17.07 -7.33 -32.14
N ILE A 162 18.10 -6.97 -31.36
CA ILE A 162 19.48 -6.89 -31.88
C ILE A 162 19.93 -8.27 -32.40
N THR A 163 19.64 -9.35 -31.67
CA THR A 163 19.91 -10.73 -32.10
C THR A 163 19.22 -11.04 -33.42
N LEU A 164 17.91 -10.77 -33.51
CA LEU A 164 17.13 -11.02 -34.73
C LEU A 164 17.67 -10.21 -35.92
N ASN A 165 18.00 -8.93 -35.71
CA ASN A 165 18.60 -8.08 -36.76
C ASN A 165 19.96 -8.61 -37.23
N ASN A 166 20.80 -9.11 -36.32
CA ASN A 166 22.08 -9.72 -36.69
C ASN A 166 21.88 -11.00 -37.52
N ILE A 167 20.88 -11.82 -37.18
CA ILE A 167 20.52 -13.01 -37.96
C ILE A 167 20.01 -12.62 -39.35
N ILE A 168 19.16 -11.59 -39.46
CA ILE A 168 18.67 -11.09 -40.76
C ILE A 168 19.81 -10.57 -41.64
N LYS A 169 20.77 -9.84 -41.05
CA LYS A 169 21.93 -9.31 -41.79
C LYS A 169 22.92 -10.40 -42.20
N LYS A 170 23.13 -11.41 -41.34
CA LYS A 170 24.05 -12.53 -41.60
C LYS A 170 23.41 -13.87 -41.21
N PRO A 171 22.57 -14.48 -42.08
CA PRO A 171 21.84 -15.70 -41.74
C PRO A 171 22.75 -16.91 -41.42
N GLU A 172 23.93 -16.93 -42.04
CA GLU A 172 24.95 -17.97 -41.86
C GLU A 172 25.51 -18.06 -40.44
N ILE A 173 25.33 -17.00 -39.62
CA ILE A 173 25.81 -16.99 -38.23
C ILE A 173 25.23 -18.15 -37.40
N ILE A 174 24.01 -18.58 -37.70
CA ILE A 174 23.37 -19.72 -37.02
C ILE A 174 24.15 -21.00 -37.29
N LYS A 175 24.50 -21.25 -38.56
CA LYS A 175 25.32 -22.40 -38.97
C LYS A 175 26.74 -22.34 -38.39
N GLU A 176 27.37 -21.17 -38.42
CA GLU A 176 28.70 -20.95 -37.85
C GLU A 176 28.75 -21.19 -36.33
N LYS A 177 27.63 -20.92 -35.65
CA LYS A 177 27.51 -20.93 -34.20
C LYS A 177 26.46 -21.94 -33.71
N MET A 178 26.26 -23.05 -34.43
CA MET A 178 25.22 -24.06 -34.13
C MET A 178 25.24 -24.55 -32.69
N LYS A 179 26.44 -24.73 -32.10
CA LYS A 179 26.57 -25.10 -30.69
C LYS A 179 25.80 -24.14 -29.78
N TYR A 180 25.94 -22.83 -29.98
CA TYR A 180 25.27 -21.83 -29.16
C TYR A 180 23.77 -21.72 -29.45
N PHE A 181 23.36 -22.01 -30.68
CA PHE A 181 21.95 -22.14 -31.03
C PHE A 181 21.29 -23.28 -30.23
N TYR A 182 21.91 -24.47 -30.22
CA TYR A 182 21.41 -25.61 -29.43
C TYR A 182 21.48 -25.38 -27.93
N ILE A 183 22.54 -24.73 -27.42
CA ILE A 183 22.61 -24.33 -26.00
C ILE A 183 21.44 -23.41 -25.65
N SER A 184 21.16 -22.40 -26.48
CA SER A 184 20.06 -21.46 -26.25
C SER A 184 18.70 -22.15 -26.30
N LEU A 185 18.53 -23.11 -27.23
CA LEU A 185 17.34 -23.94 -27.32
C LEU A 185 17.17 -24.81 -26.07
N GLY A 186 18.25 -25.45 -25.60
CA GLY A 186 18.25 -26.26 -24.38
C GLY A 186 17.93 -25.46 -23.12
N LEU A 187 18.53 -24.28 -22.97
CA LEU A 187 18.30 -23.37 -21.84
C LEU A 187 16.91 -22.72 -21.84
N THR A 188 16.12 -22.85 -22.91
CA THR A 188 14.78 -22.23 -23.00
C THR A 188 13.71 -23.28 -23.28
N ALA A 189 13.63 -23.79 -24.51
CA ALA A 189 12.72 -24.87 -24.86
C ALA A 189 12.99 -26.14 -24.04
N GLY A 190 14.27 -26.52 -23.88
CA GLY A 190 14.64 -27.70 -23.09
C GLY A 190 14.21 -27.60 -21.63
N LEU A 191 14.43 -26.46 -20.98
CA LEU A 191 13.92 -26.21 -19.62
C LEU A 191 12.39 -26.18 -19.56
N SER A 192 11.72 -25.58 -20.55
CA SER A 192 10.25 -25.57 -20.62
C SER A 192 9.68 -26.99 -20.75
N LEU A 193 10.34 -27.85 -21.54
CA LEU A 193 9.98 -29.26 -21.66
C LEU A 193 10.28 -30.03 -20.37
N LEU A 194 11.42 -29.77 -19.73
CA LEU A 194 11.76 -30.38 -18.44
C LEU A 194 10.69 -30.07 -17.39
N PHE A 195 10.24 -28.82 -17.29
CA PHE A 195 9.21 -28.41 -16.33
C PHE A 195 7.84 -29.00 -16.64
N TYR A 196 7.54 -29.24 -17.92
CA TYR A 196 6.35 -29.98 -18.32
C TYR A 196 6.42 -31.47 -17.90
N LEU A 197 7.59 -32.11 -18.04
CA LEU A 197 7.78 -33.53 -17.72
C LEU A 197 7.96 -33.80 -16.22
N MET A 198 8.53 -32.84 -15.48
CA MET A 198 8.84 -32.96 -14.06
C MET A 198 8.20 -31.82 -13.24
N PRO A 199 6.86 -31.68 -13.26
CA PRO A 199 6.20 -30.58 -12.55
C PRO A 199 6.25 -30.72 -11.03
N GLY A 200 6.50 -31.91 -10.49
CA GLY A 200 6.63 -32.16 -9.05
C GLY A 200 7.87 -31.52 -8.40
N MET A 201 8.74 -30.86 -9.19
CA MET A 201 9.89 -30.12 -8.68
C MET A 201 9.53 -28.75 -8.05
N PHE A 202 8.26 -28.33 -8.13
CA PHE A 202 7.79 -27.01 -7.70
C PHE A 202 6.67 -27.10 -6.67
N ASP A 203 6.58 -26.08 -5.83
CA ASP A 203 5.46 -25.88 -4.91
C ASP A 203 4.30 -25.13 -5.59
N TYR A 204 3.08 -25.61 -5.33
CA TYR A 204 1.80 -25.11 -5.89
C TYR A 204 0.87 -24.47 -4.86
N LEU A 205 1.30 -24.41 -3.60
CA LEU A 205 0.60 -23.73 -2.52
C LEU A 205 1.43 -22.53 -2.08
N SER A 206 0.75 -21.43 -1.76
CA SER A 206 1.36 -20.28 -1.10
C SER A 206 1.39 -20.47 0.42
N ASP A 207 2.17 -19.66 1.12
CA ASP A 207 2.18 -19.64 2.60
C ASP A 207 0.78 -19.41 3.18
N ARG A 208 -0.07 -18.66 2.47
CA ARG A 208 -1.46 -18.40 2.87
C ARG A 208 -2.33 -19.63 2.74
N ASP A 209 -2.14 -20.39 1.67
CA ASP A 209 -2.86 -21.64 1.42
C ASP A 209 -2.52 -22.65 2.51
N ILE A 210 -1.24 -22.76 2.87
CA ILE A 210 -0.75 -23.64 3.94
C ILE A 210 -1.35 -23.21 5.28
N ALA A 211 -1.29 -21.91 5.61
CA ALA A 211 -1.87 -21.38 6.85
C ALA A 211 -3.39 -21.60 6.93
N GLN A 212 -4.10 -21.43 5.80
CA GLN A 212 -5.54 -21.67 5.72
C GLN A 212 -5.88 -23.16 5.92
N LEU A 213 -5.11 -24.07 5.32
CA LEU A 213 -5.28 -25.50 5.52
C LEU A 213 -5.07 -25.88 6.98
N MET A 214 -4.00 -25.38 7.62
CA MET A 214 -3.71 -25.62 9.04
C MET A 214 -4.82 -25.08 9.96
N ASP A 215 -5.35 -23.89 9.69
CA ASP A 215 -6.44 -23.29 10.45
C ASP A 215 -7.74 -24.11 10.34
N LEU A 216 -8.10 -24.55 9.13
CA LEU A 216 -9.28 -25.39 8.90
C LEU A 216 -9.17 -26.75 9.59
N GLN A 217 -8.01 -27.41 9.49
CA GLN A 217 -7.77 -28.69 10.15
C GLN A 217 -7.78 -28.56 11.68
N SER A 218 -7.28 -27.45 12.22
CA SER A 218 -7.29 -27.18 13.67
C SER A 218 -8.70 -26.88 14.19
N LYS A 219 -9.52 -26.16 13.41
CA LYS A 219 -10.91 -25.83 13.78
C LYS A 219 -11.88 -27.00 13.62
N TYR A 220 -11.64 -27.87 12.64
CA TYR A 220 -12.52 -28.99 12.31
C TYR A 220 -11.74 -30.31 12.14
N PRO A 221 -11.25 -30.91 13.24
CA PRO A 221 -10.39 -32.09 13.17
C PRO A 221 -11.04 -33.30 12.49
N GLU A 222 -12.36 -33.49 12.66
CA GLU A 222 -13.11 -34.59 12.05
C GLU A 222 -13.18 -34.51 10.52
N GLN A 223 -13.01 -33.31 9.95
CA GLN A 223 -13.05 -33.06 8.51
C GLN A 223 -11.66 -32.81 7.92
N ALA A 224 -10.59 -33.02 8.69
CA ALA A 224 -9.23 -32.70 8.28
C ALA A 224 -8.80 -33.39 6.96
N SER A 225 -9.24 -34.63 6.74
CA SER A 225 -8.98 -35.39 5.51
C SER A 225 -9.69 -34.81 4.28
N ILE A 226 -10.90 -34.27 4.47
CA ILE A 226 -11.69 -33.61 3.40
C ILE A 226 -10.98 -32.33 2.97
N TYR A 227 -10.52 -31.52 3.94
CA TYR A 227 -9.74 -30.32 3.64
C TYR A 227 -8.40 -30.63 3.00
N GLN A 228 -7.71 -31.69 3.45
CA GLN A 228 -6.49 -32.14 2.78
C GLN A 228 -6.75 -32.48 1.31
N GLN A 229 -7.79 -33.26 1.03
CA GLN A 229 -8.15 -33.64 -0.33
C GLN A 229 -8.51 -32.43 -1.21
N LEU A 230 -9.20 -31.41 -0.65
CA LEU A 230 -9.50 -30.17 -1.36
C LEU A 230 -8.23 -29.46 -1.82
N PHE A 231 -7.22 -29.37 -0.96
CA PHE A 231 -5.93 -28.75 -1.29
C PHE A 231 -5.07 -29.62 -2.22
N ASP A 232 -5.16 -30.95 -2.12
CA ASP A 232 -4.51 -31.86 -3.07
C ASP A 232 -5.09 -31.70 -4.48
N ASP A 233 -6.42 -31.53 -4.60
CA ASP A 233 -7.08 -31.24 -5.88
C ASP A 233 -6.75 -29.83 -6.39
N LEU A 234 -6.59 -28.85 -5.50
CA LEU A 234 -6.09 -27.51 -5.86
C LEU A 234 -4.66 -27.59 -6.45
N ILE A 235 -3.77 -28.39 -5.84
CA ILE A 235 -2.41 -28.64 -6.36
C ILE A 235 -2.48 -29.22 -7.77
N LYS A 236 -3.32 -30.22 -8.03
CA LYS A 236 -3.48 -30.82 -9.37
C LYS A 236 -3.92 -29.79 -10.41
N VAL A 237 -4.84 -28.89 -10.04
CA VAL A 237 -5.32 -27.82 -10.93
C VAL A 237 -4.21 -26.82 -11.22
N ARG A 238 -3.51 -26.30 -10.20
CA ARG A 238 -2.41 -25.34 -10.37
C ARG A 238 -1.23 -25.93 -11.13
N MET A 239 -0.93 -27.21 -10.90
CA MET A 239 0.07 -27.97 -11.65
C MET A 239 -0.30 -28.09 -13.13
N ASP A 240 -1.57 -28.30 -13.46
CA ASP A 240 -2.03 -28.30 -14.85
C ASP A 240 -1.91 -26.93 -15.51
N ILE A 241 -2.24 -25.86 -14.78
CA ILE A 241 -2.10 -24.48 -15.25
C ILE A 241 -0.64 -24.18 -15.59
N PHE A 242 0.29 -24.56 -14.71
CA PHE A 242 1.73 -24.39 -14.93
C PHE A 242 2.23 -25.20 -16.13
N THR A 243 1.96 -26.51 -16.16
CA THR A 243 2.45 -27.42 -17.21
C THR A 243 1.91 -27.07 -18.59
N SER A 244 0.65 -26.61 -18.68
CA SER A 244 0.06 -26.13 -19.93
C SER A 244 0.85 -24.97 -20.53
N ASP A 245 1.28 -24.02 -19.70
CA ASP A 245 2.08 -22.87 -20.17
C ASP A 245 3.56 -23.21 -20.39
N ALA A 246 4.10 -24.19 -19.67
CA ALA A 246 5.43 -24.72 -19.94
C ALA A 246 5.47 -25.37 -21.35
N MET A 247 4.48 -26.20 -21.68
CA MET A 247 4.33 -26.79 -23.01
C MET A 247 4.12 -25.73 -24.10
N ARG A 248 3.26 -24.74 -23.83
CA ARG A 248 3.04 -23.60 -24.73
C ARG A 248 4.34 -22.87 -25.06
N SER A 249 5.14 -22.55 -24.04
CA SER A 249 6.42 -21.84 -24.21
C SER A 249 7.42 -22.69 -24.99
N PHE A 250 7.48 -24.00 -24.71
CA PHE A 250 8.27 -24.96 -25.51
C PHE A 250 7.89 -24.92 -27.00
N LEU A 251 6.60 -24.93 -27.33
CA LEU A 251 6.12 -24.91 -28.70
C LEU A 251 6.47 -23.60 -29.41
N PHE A 252 6.19 -22.44 -28.81
CA PHE A 252 6.50 -21.14 -29.40
C PHE A 252 8.00 -20.95 -29.62
N ILE A 253 8.84 -21.34 -28.66
CA ILE A 253 10.29 -21.29 -28.82
C ILE A 253 10.75 -22.22 -29.94
N THR A 254 10.23 -23.46 -29.99
CA THR A 254 10.61 -24.44 -31.01
C THR A 254 10.23 -23.97 -32.41
N PHE A 255 9.03 -23.40 -32.59
CA PHE A 255 8.62 -22.82 -33.86
C PHE A 255 9.45 -21.58 -34.24
N GLY A 256 9.71 -20.67 -33.30
CA GLY A 256 10.54 -19.49 -33.54
C GLY A 256 11.98 -19.86 -33.91
N ALA A 257 12.57 -20.81 -33.19
CA ALA A 257 13.88 -21.36 -33.48
C ALA A 257 13.90 -22.09 -34.84
N GLY A 258 12.87 -22.87 -35.15
CA GLY A 258 12.69 -23.54 -36.44
C GLY A 258 12.65 -22.55 -37.61
N LEU A 259 11.91 -21.44 -37.48
CA LEU A 259 11.87 -20.37 -38.49
C LEU A 259 13.26 -19.75 -38.71
N ILE A 260 13.98 -19.44 -37.63
CA ILE A 260 15.34 -18.89 -37.69
C ILE A 260 16.29 -19.89 -38.35
N PHE A 261 16.18 -21.18 -38.01
CA PHE A 261 17.00 -22.23 -38.58
C PHE A 261 16.74 -22.39 -40.08
N VAL A 262 15.48 -22.50 -40.52
CA VAL A 262 15.14 -22.61 -41.94
C VAL A 262 15.54 -21.35 -42.72
N TYR A 263 15.41 -20.16 -42.13
CA TYR A 263 15.92 -18.93 -42.73
C TYR A 263 17.45 -18.93 -42.90
N SER A 264 18.19 -19.52 -41.95
CA SER A 264 19.65 -19.71 -42.07
C SER A 264 20.05 -20.64 -43.23
N LEU A 265 19.11 -21.48 -43.70
CA LEU A 265 19.25 -22.29 -44.91
C LEU A 265 18.95 -21.50 -46.20
N LYS A 266 18.64 -20.20 -46.10
CA LYS A 266 18.25 -19.29 -47.20
C LYS A 266 17.02 -19.79 -47.99
N LYS A 267 16.11 -20.51 -47.34
CA LYS A 267 14.90 -21.07 -47.98
C LYS A 267 13.80 -20.04 -48.26
N PHE A 268 13.81 -18.90 -47.57
CA PHE A 268 12.87 -17.78 -47.79
C PHE A 268 13.53 -16.43 -47.48
N ASN A 269 12.89 -15.33 -47.91
CA ASN A 269 13.45 -13.98 -47.79
C ASN A 269 13.24 -13.37 -46.38
N LYS A 270 13.93 -12.24 -46.11
CA LYS A 270 13.85 -11.56 -44.80
C LYS A 270 12.44 -11.06 -44.46
N ASN A 271 11.63 -10.70 -45.46
CA ASN A 271 10.29 -10.16 -45.23
C ASN A 271 9.35 -11.25 -44.69
N ILE A 272 9.46 -12.48 -45.22
CA ILE A 272 8.72 -13.64 -44.71
C ILE A 272 9.14 -13.97 -43.27
N LEU A 273 10.45 -13.91 -42.95
CA LEU A 273 10.91 -14.12 -41.58
C LEU A 273 10.29 -13.10 -40.62
N ILE A 274 10.34 -11.82 -40.98
CA ILE A 274 9.82 -10.73 -40.15
C ILE A 274 8.32 -10.91 -39.93
N ALA A 275 7.56 -11.17 -40.99
CA ALA A 275 6.11 -11.36 -40.90
C ALA A 275 5.73 -12.58 -40.06
N ALA A 276 6.40 -13.73 -40.27
CA ALA A 276 6.15 -14.95 -39.52
C ALA A 276 6.53 -14.80 -38.03
N MET A 277 7.67 -14.17 -37.75
CA MET A 277 8.11 -13.92 -36.38
C MET A 277 7.19 -12.93 -35.66
N ALA A 278 6.77 -11.86 -36.35
CA ALA A 278 5.80 -10.91 -35.81
C ALA A 278 4.46 -11.58 -35.50
N LEU A 279 3.93 -12.38 -36.42
CA LEU A 279 2.69 -13.14 -36.19
C LEU A 279 2.82 -14.10 -35.00
N LEU A 280 3.95 -14.81 -34.91
CA LEU A 280 4.19 -15.78 -33.84
C LEU A 280 4.30 -15.09 -32.48
N MET A 281 5.06 -13.99 -32.38
CA MET A 281 5.19 -13.19 -31.16
C MET A 281 3.87 -12.49 -30.78
N LEU A 282 3.10 -11.98 -31.75
CA LEU A 282 1.78 -11.40 -31.48
C LEU A 282 0.81 -12.47 -30.96
N THR A 283 0.81 -13.64 -31.57
CA THR A 283 -0.01 -14.78 -31.10
C THR A 283 0.42 -15.21 -29.70
N ASP A 284 1.73 -15.23 -29.41
CA ASP A 284 2.27 -15.49 -28.08
C ASP A 284 1.71 -14.46 -27.07
N MET A 285 1.91 -13.16 -27.29
CA MET A 285 1.48 -12.12 -26.34
C MET A 285 -0.05 -12.03 -26.19
N VAL A 286 -0.79 -11.91 -27.30
CA VAL A 286 -2.24 -11.69 -27.27
C VAL A 286 -3.00 -12.84 -26.59
N THR A 287 -2.51 -14.08 -26.72
CA THR A 287 -3.14 -15.24 -26.06
C THR A 287 -2.93 -15.26 -24.55
N VAL A 288 -1.90 -14.59 -24.04
CA VAL A 288 -1.68 -14.39 -22.60
C VAL A 288 -2.47 -13.18 -22.12
N ASP A 289 -2.38 -12.05 -22.82
CA ASP A 289 -3.04 -10.80 -22.44
C ASP A 289 -4.56 -10.95 -22.34
N ARG A 290 -5.17 -11.68 -23.28
CA ARG A 290 -6.62 -11.98 -23.28
C ARG A 290 -7.11 -12.77 -22.07
N ARG A 291 -6.23 -13.40 -21.28
CA ARG A 291 -6.62 -14.09 -20.04
C ARG A 291 -6.99 -13.08 -18.94
N TYR A 292 -6.38 -11.90 -18.97
CA TYR A 292 -6.54 -10.86 -17.95
C TYR A 292 -7.41 -9.69 -18.44
N ILE A 293 -7.40 -9.42 -19.75
CA ILE A 293 -8.19 -8.39 -20.41
C ILE A 293 -9.04 -9.04 -21.51
N ASN A 294 -10.27 -9.40 -21.18
CA ASN A 294 -11.25 -9.98 -22.09
C ASN A 294 -12.56 -9.17 -22.11
N ASP A 295 -13.53 -9.62 -22.90
CA ASP A 295 -14.82 -8.94 -23.11
C ASP A 295 -15.60 -8.72 -21.80
N ASN A 296 -15.37 -9.53 -20.76
CA ASN A 296 -16.02 -9.36 -19.45
C ASN A 296 -15.45 -8.19 -18.64
N ASN A 297 -14.25 -7.69 -18.98
CA ASN A 297 -13.67 -6.52 -18.35
C ASN A 297 -14.30 -5.21 -18.85
N TYR A 298 -14.95 -5.23 -20.03
CA TYR A 298 -15.59 -4.06 -20.60
C TYR A 298 -17.00 -3.86 -20.05
N GLN A 299 -17.29 -2.65 -19.59
CA GLN A 299 -18.62 -2.29 -19.10
C GLN A 299 -19.31 -1.34 -20.08
N LYS A 300 -20.64 -1.45 -20.18
CA LYS A 300 -21.45 -0.47 -20.94
C LYS A 300 -21.20 0.94 -20.41
N LYS A 301 -21.10 1.92 -21.31
CA LYS A 301 -20.86 3.34 -20.98
C LYS A 301 -21.84 3.88 -19.91
N SER A 302 -23.07 3.38 -19.86
CA SER A 302 -24.06 3.73 -18.83
C SER A 302 -23.64 3.31 -17.42
N LYS A 303 -23.12 2.09 -17.23
CA LYS A 303 -22.57 1.61 -15.95
C LYS A 303 -21.27 2.33 -15.58
N ALA A 304 -20.43 2.62 -16.57
CA ALA A 304 -19.19 3.38 -16.33
C ALA A 304 -19.44 4.84 -15.87
N LYS A 305 -20.55 5.46 -16.30
CA LYS A 305 -20.93 6.81 -15.86
C LYS A 305 -21.33 6.88 -14.38
N ILE A 306 -21.93 5.81 -13.84
CA ILE A 306 -22.38 5.72 -12.46
C ILE A 306 -21.83 4.42 -11.87
N PRO A 307 -20.52 4.37 -11.56
CA PRO A 307 -19.87 3.15 -11.07
C PRO A 307 -20.42 2.71 -9.71
N TYR A 308 -20.91 3.66 -8.91
CA TYR A 308 -21.49 3.42 -7.59
C TYR A 308 -22.93 3.90 -7.57
N PRO A 309 -23.94 3.01 -7.47
CA PRO A 309 -25.32 3.42 -7.30
C PRO A 309 -25.49 4.30 -6.06
N LYS A 310 -26.29 5.36 -6.18
CA LYS A 310 -26.54 6.28 -5.07
C LYS A 310 -27.53 5.65 -4.07
N THR A 311 -27.16 5.63 -2.79
CA THR A 311 -28.03 5.13 -1.70
C THR A 311 -28.98 6.21 -1.21
N GLN A 312 -30.01 5.83 -0.43
CA GLN A 312 -30.91 6.80 0.21
C GLN A 312 -30.15 7.77 1.12
N ALA A 313 -29.20 7.26 1.92
CA ALA A 313 -28.32 8.10 2.74
C ALA A 313 -27.60 9.18 1.92
N ASN A 314 -27.13 8.87 0.72
CA ASN A 314 -26.48 9.86 -0.15
C ASN A 314 -27.48 10.91 -0.67
N TYR A 315 -28.75 10.56 -0.88
CA TYR A 315 -29.79 11.54 -1.21
C TYR A 315 -30.06 12.48 -0.04
N ASP A 316 -30.19 11.94 1.17
CA ASP A 316 -30.47 12.72 2.38
C ASP A 316 -29.34 13.70 2.69
N ILE A 317 -28.07 13.26 2.59
CA ILE A 317 -26.90 14.11 2.83
C ILE A 317 -26.81 15.24 1.79
N GLN A 318 -27.15 14.97 0.53
CA GLN A 318 -27.08 15.99 -0.54
C GLN A 318 -28.18 17.07 -0.44
N GLN A 319 -29.16 16.93 0.45
CA GLN A 319 -30.10 18.01 0.74
C GLN A 319 -29.45 19.15 1.53
N ASP A 320 -28.34 18.88 2.24
CA ASP A 320 -27.56 19.91 2.91
C ASP A 320 -26.80 20.76 1.87
N LYS A 321 -27.09 22.06 1.88
CA LYS A 321 -26.51 23.03 0.93
C LYS A 321 -25.10 23.48 1.31
N ASP A 322 -24.61 23.13 2.50
CA ASP A 322 -23.25 23.39 2.93
C ASP A 322 -22.27 22.58 2.05
N PRO A 323 -21.41 23.21 1.24
CA PRO A 323 -20.51 22.48 0.34
C PRO A 323 -19.30 21.87 1.06
N ASN A 324 -19.07 22.19 2.33
CA ASN A 324 -17.81 21.97 3.02
C ASN A 324 -17.99 21.26 4.36
N PHE A 325 -18.44 20.02 4.29
CA PHE A 325 -18.43 19.06 5.41
C PHE A 325 -17.86 17.71 4.99
N ARG A 326 -17.52 16.87 5.96
CA ARG A 326 -17.04 15.50 5.73
C ARG A 326 -18.03 14.44 6.20
N VAL A 327 -17.94 13.27 5.58
CA VAL A 327 -18.81 12.10 5.83
C VAL A 327 -17.98 10.92 6.31
N PHE A 328 -18.46 10.21 7.32
CA PHE A 328 -17.85 8.98 7.83
C PHE A 328 -18.77 7.78 7.59
N ASN A 329 -18.36 6.87 6.71
CA ASN A 329 -19.16 5.72 6.32
C ASN A 329 -18.71 4.44 7.05
N THR A 330 -19.58 3.86 7.88
CA THR A 330 -19.32 2.63 8.63
C THR A 330 -19.99 1.39 8.03
N THR A 331 -20.79 1.53 6.97
CA THR A 331 -21.46 0.38 6.31
C THR A 331 -20.55 -0.36 5.34
N LEU A 332 -19.39 0.22 5.00
CA LEU A 332 -18.37 -0.36 4.13
C LEU A 332 -17.03 -0.44 4.88
N SER A 333 -15.98 -0.94 4.23
CA SER A 333 -14.62 -0.86 4.78
C SER A 333 -14.18 0.60 4.84
N THR A 334 -14.44 1.26 5.97
CA THR A 334 -14.35 2.71 6.14
C THR A 334 -13.06 3.31 5.62
N PHE A 335 -11.92 2.63 5.80
CA PHE A 335 -10.60 3.10 5.39
C PHE A 335 -10.06 2.44 4.13
N ASN A 336 -10.83 1.59 3.43
CA ASN A 336 -10.41 0.96 2.17
C ASN A 336 -11.48 1.07 1.06
N ASP A 337 -12.57 1.79 1.30
CA ASP A 337 -13.60 2.09 0.30
C ASP A 337 -13.24 3.31 -0.57
N ALA A 338 -13.59 3.30 -1.84
CA ALA A 338 -13.47 4.48 -2.72
C ALA A 338 -14.82 5.09 -3.08
N SER A 339 -15.93 4.36 -2.84
CA SER A 339 -17.26 4.75 -3.32
C SER A 339 -17.84 5.96 -2.60
N THR A 340 -17.57 6.10 -1.29
CA THR A 340 -18.04 7.24 -0.50
C THR A 340 -17.51 8.56 -1.05
N SER A 341 -16.23 8.58 -1.45
CA SER A 341 -15.56 9.75 -2.02
C SER A 341 -16.12 10.20 -3.37
N TYR A 342 -16.88 9.35 -4.06
CA TYR A 342 -17.54 9.70 -5.31
C TYR A 342 -18.68 10.71 -5.11
N TYR A 343 -19.37 10.65 -3.96
CA TYR A 343 -20.52 11.51 -3.66
C TYR A 343 -20.24 12.55 -2.57
N HIS A 344 -19.28 12.31 -1.69
CA HIS A 344 -19.05 13.10 -0.49
C HIS A 344 -17.56 13.23 -0.16
N LYS A 345 -17.17 14.27 0.58
CA LYS A 345 -15.80 14.36 1.13
C LYS A 345 -15.67 13.35 2.27
N SER A 346 -15.05 12.20 2.00
CA SER A 346 -14.91 11.12 2.99
C SER A 346 -13.78 11.44 3.98
N ILE A 347 -14.02 11.21 5.28
CA ILE A 347 -12.97 11.12 6.31
C ILE A 347 -12.13 9.86 6.11
N GLY A 348 -12.79 8.78 5.71
CA GLY A 348 -12.12 7.52 5.47
C GLY A 348 -11.58 7.42 4.05
N GLY A 349 -11.70 6.22 3.53
CA GLY A 349 -11.47 5.87 2.14
C GLY A 349 -10.06 5.34 1.84
N TYR A 350 -9.95 4.76 0.66
CA TYR A 350 -8.70 4.23 0.14
C TYR A 350 -7.83 5.34 -0.48
N HIS A 351 -6.55 5.34 -0.15
CA HIS A 351 -5.54 6.14 -0.83
C HIS A 351 -4.24 5.32 -0.92
N GLY A 352 -3.63 5.26 -2.11
CA GLY A 352 -2.45 4.40 -2.35
C GLY A 352 -1.19 4.84 -1.60
N ALA A 353 -1.15 6.09 -1.12
CA ALA A 353 -0.05 6.68 -0.36
C ALA A 353 -0.60 7.57 0.78
N LYS A 354 -1.25 6.97 1.79
CA LYS A 354 -1.79 7.72 2.94
C LYS A 354 -0.67 8.43 3.70
N LEU A 355 -0.95 9.64 4.18
CA LEU A 355 -0.05 10.35 5.09
C LEU A 355 0.06 9.57 6.40
N ARG A 356 1.29 9.35 6.88
CA ARG A 356 1.52 8.50 8.05
C ARG A 356 0.84 9.03 9.31
N ARG A 357 0.90 10.34 9.58
CA ARG A 357 0.17 10.95 10.70
C ARG A 357 -1.35 10.74 10.63
N TYR A 358 -1.91 10.73 9.42
CA TYR A 358 -3.33 10.41 9.27
C TYR A 358 -3.61 8.93 9.57
N GLN A 359 -2.70 8.04 9.16
CA GLN A 359 -2.76 6.63 9.51
C GLN A 359 -2.64 6.40 11.02
N ASP A 360 -1.74 7.11 11.70
CA ASP A 360 -1.62 7.07 13.17
C ASP A 360 -2.96 7.49 13.84
N VAL A 361 -3.62 8.55 13.35
CA VAL A 361 -4.95 8.99 13.84
C VAL A 361 -6.04 7.96 13.53
N ILE A 362 -5.98 7.28 12.37
CA ILE A 362 -6.91 6.18 12.05
C ILE A 362 -6.76 5.05 13.08
N GLU A 363 -5.53 4.61 13.33
CA GLU A 363 -5.21 3.45 14.17
C GLU A 363 -5.56 3.70 15.64
N HIS A 364 -5.24 4.89 16.15
CA HIS A 364 -5.39 5.21 17.57
C HIS A 364 -6.72 5.87 17.94
N HIS A 365 -7.42 6.53 16.99
CA HIS A 365 -8.63 7.30 17.29
C HIS A 365 -9.83 6.91 16.42
N LEU A 366 -9.75 7.04 15.09
CA LEU A 366 -10.93 6.90 14.23
C LEU A 366 -11.46 5.47 14.22
N SER A 367 -10.59 4.45 14.17
CA SER A 367 -10.97 3.05 14.26
C SER A 367 -11.57 2.65 15.62
N LYS A 368 -11.33 3.46 16.65
CA LYS A 368 -11.86 3.30 18.01
C LYS A 368 -13.11 4.12 18.27
N GLY A 369 -13.65 4.82 17.25
CA GLY A 369 -14.87 5.62 17.38
C GLY A 369 -14.71 6.89 18.23
N ASN A 370 -13.50 7.47 18.29
CA ASN A 370 -13.28 8.71 19.04
C ASN A 370 -14.02 9.89 18.41
N MET A 371 -15.15 10.27 19.01
CA MET A 371 -16.02 11.34 18.52
C MET A 371 -15.37 12.72 18.55
N GLN A 372 -14.49 13.01 19.51
CA GLN A 372 -13.81 14.32 19.58
C GLN A 372 -12.93 14.53 18.34
N VAL A 373 -12.22 13.49 17.92
CA VAL A 373 -11.41 13.50 16.70
C VAL A 373 -12.29 13.60 15.44
N LEU A 374 -13.42 12.90 15.39
CA LEU A 374 -14.37 13.02 14.28
C LEU A 374 -14.97 14.44 14.17
N ASN A 375 -15.27 15.07 15.32
CA ASN A 375 -15.84 16.41 15.39
C ASN A 375 -14.86 17.48 14.90
N MET A 376 -13.59 17.42 15.33
CA MET A 376 -12.55 18.36 14.88
C MET A 376 -12.18 18.17 13.40
N LEU A 377 -12.45 17.00 12.82
CA LEU A 377 -12.34 16.75 11.38
C LEU A 377 -13.59 17.16 10.58
N ASN A 378 -14.51 17.94 11.17
CA ASN A 378 -15.72 18.43 10.51
C ASN A 378 -16.60 17.30 9.94
N THR A 379 -16.72 16.20 10.69
CA THR A 379 -17.59 15.07 10.31
C THR A 379 -19.03 15.42 10.63
N LYS A 380 -19.80 15.90 9.64
CA LYS A 380 -21.20 16.34 9.82
C LYS A 380 -22.21 15.21 9.65
N TYR A 381 -21.85 14.17 8.90
CA TYR A 381 -22.72 13.03 8.65
C TYR A 381 -22.00 11.69 8.82
N PHE A 382 -22.71 10.74 9.39
CA PHE A 382 -22.37 9.33 9.45
C PHE A 382 -23.28 8.56 8.48
N ILE A 383 -22.73 7.61 7.74
CA ILE A 383 -23.53 6.61 7.04
C ILE A 383 -23.41 5.32 7.86
N VAL A 384 -24.52 4.92 8.48
CA VAL A 384 -24.60 3.77 9.40
C VAL A 384 -25.60 2.74 8.88
N ALA A 385 -25.52 1.52 9.39
CA ALA A 385 -26.49 0.48 9.06
C ALA A 385 -27.81 0.76 9.78
N GLY A 386 -28.87 1.01 9.01
CA GLY A 386 -30.23 1.20 9.51
C GLY A 386 -30.98 -0.10 9.79
N GLN A 387 -32.28 0.02 10.08
CA GLN A 387 -33.15 -1.16 10.21
C GLN A 387 -33.15 -1.97 8.90
N GLY A 388 -32.89 -3.28 9.00
CA GLY A 388 -32.75 -4.15 7.83
C GLY A 388 -31.39 -4.07 7.11
N GLY A 389 -30.40 -3.37 7.67
CA GLY A 389 -29.04 -3.28 7.12
C GLY A 389 -28.85 -2.27 5.99
N ALA A 390 -29.90 -1.53 5.62
CA ALA A 390 -29.83 -0.49 4.60
C ALA A 390 -29.02 0.73 5.10
N PRO A 391 -28.13 1.34 4.29
CA PRO A 391 -27.39 2.52 4.70
C PRO A 391 -28.30 3.72 4.98
N MET A 392 -28.16 4.32 6.16
CA MET A 392 -28.91 5.49 6.60
C MET A 392 -27.98 6.63 7.00
N ALA A 393 -28.36 7.87 6.70
CA ALA A 393 -27.62 9.05 7.10
C ALA A 393 -27.99 9.45 8.53
N GLN A 394 -26.98 9.66 9.36
CA GLN A 394 -27.11 10.16 10.73
C GLN A 394 -26.33 11.47 10.86
N ARG A 395 -27.02 12.55 11.25
CA ARG A 395 -26.40 13.87 11.41
C ARG A 395 -25.60 13.94 12.72
N ASN A 396 -24.42 14.54 12.67
CA ASN A 396 -23.59 14.87 13.81
C ASN A 396 -23.74 16.37 14.15
N PRO A 397 -24.44 16.72 15.24
CA PRO A 397 -24.58 18.13 15.64
C PRO A 397 -23.29 18.73 16.22
N GLU A 398 -22.34 17.90 16.64
CA GLU A 398 -21.12 18.32 17.34
C GLU A 398 -19.94 18.61 16.39
N ALA A 399 -20.14 18.55 15.08
CA ALA A 399 -19.10 18.90 14.11
C ALA A 399 -18.65 20.36 14.29
N LEU A 400 -17.34 20.59 14.40
CA LEU A 400 -16.78 21.91 14.73
C LEU A 400 -16.69 22.87 13.53
N GLY A 401 -17.01 22.41 12.32
CA GLY A 401 -16.86 23.19 11.09
C GLY A 401 -15.42 23.15 10.55
N ASN A 402 -15.17 23.95 9.52
CA ASN A 402 -13.88 23.96 8.81
C ASN A 402 -12.77 24.66 9.60
N VAL A 403 -13.13 25.52 10.56
CA VAL A 403 -12.23 26.28 11.40
C VAL A 403 -12.98 26.76 12.64
N TRP A 404 -12.31 26.85 13.78
CA TRP A 404 -12.87 27.40 15.02
C TRP A 404 -11.78 28.04 15.88
N PHE A 405 -12.18 28.93 16.79
CA PHE A 405 -11.29 29.50 17.80
C PHE A 405 -11.31 28.69 19.09
N VAL A 406 -10.14 28.47 19.68
CA VAL A 406 -9.97 27.78 20.96
C VAL A 406 -9.68 28.75 22.10
N MET A 407 -10.10 28.39 23.31
CA MET A 407 -9.95 29.21 24.51
C MET A 407 -8.52 29.18 25.05
N ASN A 408 -7.86 28.03 24.93
CA ASN A 408 -6.55 27.81 25.50
C ASN A 408 -5.74 26.81 24.67
N LYS A 409 -4.47 26.67 25.03
CA LYS A 409 -3.52 25.71 24.45
C LYS A 409 -2.90 24.90 25.58
N GLN A 410 -2.61 23.62 25.31
CA GLN A 410 -1.88 22.75 26.20
C GLN A 410 -0.59 22.30 25.51
N PHE A 411 0.56 22.59 26.15
CA PHE A 411 1.85 22.15 25.63
C PHE A 411 2.17 20.72 26.03
N VAL A 412 2.61 19.91 25.06
CA VAL A 412 3.06 18.53 25.25
C VAL A 412 4.46 18.33 24.67
N SER A 413 5.22 17.38 25.20
CA SER A 413 6.66 17.30 24.94
C SER A 413 7.04 16.45 23.73
N SER A 414 6.12 15.62 23.21
CA SER A 414 6.40 14.67 22.13
C SER A 414 5.17 14.43 21.23
N PRO A 415 5.37 13.91 20.00
CA PRO A 415 4.28 13.43 19.14
C PRO A 415 3.40 12.37 19.81
N ASP A 416 4.00 11.49 20.62
CA ASP A 416 3.30 10.51 21.45
C ASP A 416 2.31 11.17 22.39
N GLN A 417 2.74 12.23 23.09
CA GLN A 417 1.83 12.97 23.95
C GLN A 417 0.78 13.75 23.15
N GLU A 418 1.10 14.27 21.97
CA GLU A 418 0.10 14.91 21.10
C GLU A 418 -1.03 13.92 20.74
N ILE A 419 -0.70 12.71 20.29
CA ILE A 419 -1.73 11.71 19.94
C ILE A 419 -2.48 11.21 21.19
N ILE A 420 -1.80 11.02 22.32
CA ILE A 420 -2.46 10.56 23.55
C ILE A 420 -3.45 11.61 24.07
N HIS A 421 -3.07 12.89 24.05
CA HIS A 421 -3.89 13.97 24.63
C HIS A 421 -5.04 14.45 23.75
N ILE A 422 -5.15 14.00 22.48
CA ILE A 422 -6.36 14.18 21.66
C ILE A 422 -7.40 13.06 21.87
N GLY A 423 -7.18 12.18 22.86
CA GLY A 423 -8.14 11.21 23.35
C GLY A 423 -8.36 11.34 24.85
N ARG A 424 -9.02 10.34 25.45
CA ARG A 424 -9.10 10.19 26.90
C ARG A 424 -7.77 9.63 27.39
N ALA A 425 -6.90 10.49 27.91
CA ALA A 425 -5.58 10.10 28.40
C ALA A 425 -5.66 9.65 29.85
N VAL A 426 -5.01 8.53 30.14
CA VAL A 426 -4.90 7.97 31.49
C VAL A 426 -3.44 7.82 31.87
N GLU A 427 -3.14 8.13 33.13
CA GLU A 427 -1.88 7.81 33.78
C GLU A 427 -2.09 6.51 34.55
N ILE A 428 -1.19 5.55 34.35
CA ILE A 428 -1.15 4.29 35.09
C ILE A 428 0.12 4.25 35.92
N THR A 429 -0.03 3.96 37.21
CA THR A 429 1.08 3.79 38.15
C THR A 429 1.11 2.36 38.67
N ILE A 430 2.22 1.67 38.47
CA ILE A 430 2.47 0.36 39.09
C ILE A 430 2.74 0.57 40.57
N LEU A 431 1.90 -0.04 41.42
CA LEU A 431 2.05 0.04 42.88
C LEU A 431 2.90 -1.11 43.44
N ASP A 432 3.00 -2.22 42.71
CA ASP A 432 3.81 -3.38 43.08
C ASP A 432 4.47 -4.05 41.87
N ASN A 433 5.78 -4.36 41.98
CA ASN A 433 6.60 -4.84 40.87
C ASN A 433 6.49 -6.34 40.59
N SER A 434 5.55 -7.06 41.21
CA SER A 434 5.40 -8.52 41.00
C SER A 434 4.88 -8.92 39.60
N THR A 435 4.52 -7.95 38.75
CA THR A 435 3.95 -8.19 37.42
C THR A 435 4.59 -7.27 36.39
N ASN A 436 5.03 -7.87 35.27
CA ASN A 436 5.55 -7.12 34.13
C ASN A 436 4.38 -6.77 33.19
N PHE A 437 4.17 -5.48 32.96
CA PHE A 437 3.21 -4.97 31.98
C PHE A 437 3.96 -4.58 30.71
N GLU A 438 3.31 -4.80 29.57
CA GLU A 438 3.75 -4.32 28.27
C GLU A 438 2.65 -3.45 27.67
N ILE A 439 2.99 -2.24 27.29
CA ILE A 439 2.11 -1.29 26.60
C ILE A 439 2.74 -0.92 25.26
N TYR A 440 1.93 -0.86 24.21
CA TYR A 440 2.43 -0.56 22.86
C TYR A 440 3.63 -1.43 22.41
N GLY A 441 3.75 -2.66 22.92
CA GLY A 441 4.85 -3.56 22.58
C GLY A 441 6.17 -3.31 23.33
N ARG A 442 6.22 -2.37 24.28
CA ARG A 442 7.36 -2.14 25.19
C ARG A 442 7.00 -2.42 26.65
N PRO A 443 7.97 -2.77 27.51
CA PRO A 443 7.75 -2.78 28.95
C PRO A 443 7.22 -1.42 29.45
N MET A 444 6.24 -1.47 30.34
CA MET A 444 5.66 -0.28 30.98
C MET A 444 6.61 0.25 32.05
N ASP A 445 6.79 1.57 32.11
CA ASP A 445 7.50 2.23 33.19
C ASP A 445 6.66 2.22 34.48
N LYS A 446 7.27 2.56 35.62
CA LYS A 446 6.55 2.64 36.90
C LYS A 446 5.33 3.57 36.82
N VAL A 447 5.45 4.66 36.06
CA VAL A 447 4.36 5.58 35.75
C VAL A 447 4.38 5.82 34.25
N ASP A 448 3.26 5.57 33.58
CA ASP A 448 3.15 5.73 32.12
C ASP A 448 1.83 6.40 31.75
N THR A 449 1.86 7.23 30.70
CA THR A 449 0.68 7.90 30.14
C THR A 449 0.27 7.23 28.85
N ILE A 450 -0.98 6.78 28.77
CA ILE A 450 -1.50 6.04 27.60
C ILE A 450 -2.90 6.51 27.21
N LEU A 451 -3.32 6.19 25.98
CA LEU A 451 -4.72 6.31 25.58
C LEU A 451 -5.57 5.27 26.33
N TYR A 452 -6.74 5.67 26.84
CA TYR A 452 -7.69 4.78 27.52
C TYR A 452 -8.13 3.57 26.68
N THR A 453 -8.03 3.68 25.35
CA THR A 453 -8.36 2.61 24.38
C THR A 453 -7.17 1.69 24.08
N THR A 454 -6.04 1.87 24.75
CA THR A 454 -4.82 1.08 24.53
C THR A 454 -4.92 -0.25 25.25
N PRO A 455 -4.73 -1.39 24.55
CA PRO A 455 -4.61 -2.67 25.23
C PRO A 455 -3.28 -2.75 26.00
N ILE A 456 -3.33 -3.25 27.22
CA ILE A 456 -2.17 -3.52 28.07
C ILE A 456 -1.95 -5.03 28.09
N ASN A 457 -0.73 -5.51 27.88
CA ASN A 457 -0.41 -6.92 27.99
C ASN A 457 0.21 -7.21 29.37
N ILE A 458 -0.31 -8.23 30.06
CA ILE A 458 0.31 -8.79 31.26
C ILE A 458 1.23 -9.92 30.82
N ILE A 459 2.50 -9.89 31.24
CA ILE A 459 3.47 -10.96 30.96
C ILE A 459 3.48 -11.94 32.13
N THR A 460 3.10 -13.19 31.87
CA THR A 460 3.15 -14.26 32.88
C THR A 460 4.59 -14.72 33.15
N VAL A 461 4.78 -15.48 34.23
CA VAL A 461 6.07 -16.12 34.55
C VAL A 461 6.52 -17.09 33.43
N SER A 462 5.57 -17.65 32.66
CA SER A 462 5.83 -18.49 31.49
C SER A 462 6.12 -17.70 30.19
N GLY A 463 6.14 -16.37 30.24
CA GLY A 463 6.38 -15.50 29.08
C GLY A 463 5.18 -15.30 28.16
N GLN A 464 4.00 -15.81 28.53
CA GLN A 464 2.76 -15.62 27.77
C GLN A 464 2.26 -14.19 27.95
N LYS A 465 1.85 -13.55 26.84
CA LYS A 465 1.24 -12.22 26.84
C LYS A 465 -0.27 -12.35 26.91
N ILE A 466 -0.87 -11.73 27.92
CA ILE A 466 -2.32 -11.71 28.11
C ILE A 466 -2.82 -10.29 27.87
N PRO A 467 -3.55 -10.04 26.78
CA PRO A 467 -4.07 -8.72 26.49
C PRO A 467 -5.21 -8.36 27.45
N PHE A 468 -5.20 -7.11 27.89
CA PHE A 468 -6.17 -6.52 28.78
C PHE A 468 -6.65 -5.19 28.23
N ASP A 469 -7.97 -4.99 28.23
CA ASP A 469 -8.61 -3.78 27.76
C ASP A 469 -9.03 -2.90 28.95
N ILE A 470 -8.19 -1.90 29.26
CA ILE A 470 -8.47 -0.92 30.32
C ILE A 470 -9.74 -0.10 30.05
N SER A 471 -10.24 -0.06 28.81
CA SER A 471 -11.46 0.68 28.50
C SER A 471 -12.73 0.11 29.15
N ARG A 472 -12.62 -1.07 29.77
CA ARG A 472 -13.69 -1.69 30.58
C ARG A 472 -13.74 -1.19 32.02
N LEU A 473 -12.69 -0.54 32.51
CA LEU A 473 -12.60 -0.11 33.90
C LEU A 473 -13.39 1.18 34.12
N PRO A 474 -14.26 1.26 35.14
CA PRO A 474 -14.95 2.49 35.50
C PRO A 474 -14.00 3.44 36.23
N ILE A 475 -13.52 4.49 35.56
CA ILE A 475 -12.56 5.45 36.15
C ILE A 475 -13.28 6.77 36.47
N ASN A 476 -13.48 7.04 37.77
CA ASN A 476 -14.11 8.26 38.29
C ASN A 476 -13.18 9.03 39.24
N GLY A 477 -11.89 9.13 38.88
CA GLY A 477 -10.87 9.78 39.70
C GLY A 477 -9.56 9.01 39.70
N ASN A 478 -8.82 9.08 40.80
CA ASN A 478 -7.68 8.21 41.04
C ASN A 478 -8.17 6.90 41.65
N MET A 479 -8.08 5.81 40.89
CA MET A 479 -8.65 4.52 41.26
C MET A 479 -7.52 3.49 41.40
N GLN A 480 -7.59 2.66 42.44
CA GLN A 480 -6.66 1.55 42.64
C GLN A 480 -7.34 0.23 42.32
N TYR A 481 -6.65 -0.62 41.57
CA TYR A 481 -7.12 -1.93 41.17
C TYR A 481 -6.13 -3.03 41.57
N ILE A 482 -6.69 -4.18 41.96
CA ILE A 482 -5.96 -5.44 42.10
C ILE A 482 -6.32 -6.36 40.97
N ILE A 483 -5.31 -7.06 40.44
CA ILE A 483 -5.45 -8.11 39.46
C ILE A 483 -5.55 -9.46 40.16
N GLY A 484 -6.62 -10.20 39.91
CA GLY A 484 -6.83 -11.56 40.40
C GLY A 484 -5.81 -12.57 39.85
N ASN A 485 -5.78 -13.75 40.47
CA ASN A 485 -4.74 -14.76 40.20
C ASN A 485 -5.00 -15.64 38.97
N ASN A 486 -6.21 -15.59 38.37
CA ASN A 486 -6.54 -16.41 37.20
C ASN A 486 -6.34 -15.65 35.89
N PRO A 487 -5.22 -15.79 35.17
CA PRO A 487 -4.93 -15.02 33.97
C PRO A 487 -5.95 -15.13 32.82
N MET A 488 -6.84 -16.13 32.84
CA MET A 488 -7.78 -16.44 31.73
C MET A 488 -9.18 -15.86 31.93
N ASP A 489 -9.52 -15.37 33.14
CA ASP A 489 -10.83 -14.78 33.41
C ASP A 489 -10.76 -13.25 33.30
N THR A 490 -11.21 -12.71 32.16
CA THR A 490 -11.09 -11.27 31.87
C THR A 490 -12.25 -10.43 32.43
N SER A 491 -13.26 -11.07 33.02
CA SER A 491 -14.47 -10.41 33.56
C SER A 491 -14.33 -10.06 35.04
N ASP A 492 -13.76 -10.94 35.87
CA ASP A 492 -13.81 -10.85 37.34
C ASP A 492 -12.47 -10.52 38.02
N ASN A 493 -11.43 -10.17 37.25
CA ASN A 493 -10.08 -10.03 37.79
C ASN A 493 -9.71 -8.64 38.31
N PHE A 494 -10.50 -7.58 38.09
CA PHE A 494 -10.12 -6.21 38.47
C PHE A 494 -11.02 -5.72 39.59
N ILE A 495 -10.57 -5.93 40.82
CA ILE A 495 -11.29 -5.46 42.00
C ILE A 495 -10.84 -4.02 42.27
N ASN A 496 -11.78 -3.09 42.17
CA ASN A 496 -11.56 -1.72 42.63
C ASN A 496 -11.41 -1.73 44.16
N ILE A 497 -10.22 -1.39 44.64
CA ILE A 497 -9.89 -1.37 46.06
C ILE A 497 -9.84 0.04 46.66
N SER A 498 -10.20 1.06 45.87
CA SER A 498 -10.05 2.48 46.27
C SER A 498 -10.76 2.83 47.58
N ASN A 499 -11.82 2.10 47.94
CA ASN A 499 -12.63 2.33 49.15
C ASN A 499 -12.60 1.14 50.14
N ILE A 500 -11.70 0.17 49.98
CA ILE A 500 -11.62 -1.00 50.86
C ILE A 500 -10.63 -0.71 52.00
N SER A 501 -11.14 -0.63 53.23
CA SER A 501 -10.36 -0.29 54.44
C SER A 501 -10.12 -1.47 55.39
N GLY A 502 -10.44 -2.70 55.00
CA GLY A 502 -10.21 -3.91 55.81
C GLY A 502 -10.17 -5.21 55.00
N GLY A 503 -9.46 -6.22 55.51
CA GLY A 503 -9.26 -7.53 54.88
C GLY A 503 -7.81 -7.78 54.41
N ASN A 504 -7.44 -9.05 54.19
CA ASN A 504 -6.13 -9.44 53.66
C ASN A 504 -6.17 -9.54 52.13
N LEU A 505 -5.29 -8.80 51.46
CA LEU A 505 -5.14 -8.86 50.00
C LEU A 505 -4.37 -10.13 49.60
N LEU A 506 -5.01 -11.02 48.85
CA LEU A 506 -4.43 -12.29 48.39
C LEU A 506 -3.56 -12.15 47.14
N SER A 507 -3.68 -11.03 46.41
CA SER A 507 -2.85 -10.68 45.25
C SER A 507 -2.11 -9.38 45.53
N LYS A 508 -0.81 -9.36 45.23
CA LYS A 508 0.04 -8.17 45.33
C LYS A 508 0.03 -7.32 44.07
N ARG A 509 -0.59 -7.80 42.98
CA ARG A 509 -0.56 -7.16 41.65
C ARG A 509 -1.46 -5.92 41.61
N GLN A 510 -0.91 -4.79 42.02
CA GLN A 510 -1.64 -3.53 42.19
C GLN A 510 -1.19 -2.45 41.20
N PHE A 511 -2.16 -1.73 40.66
CA PHE A 511 -1.91 -0.52 39.89
C PHE A 511 -2.96 0.55 40.21
N ALA A 512 -2.55 1.81 40.11
CA ALA A 512 -3.45 2.95 40.13
C ALA A 512 -3.65 3.45 38.71
N ILE A 513 -4.86 3.93 38.42
CA ILE A 513 -5.20 4.58 37.16
C ILE A 513 -5.94 5.88 37.43
N LYS A 514 -5.56 6.92 36.69
CA LYS A 514 -6.15 8.25 36.81
C LYS A 514 -6.33 8.87 35.43
N ILE A 515 -7.50 9.47 35.18
CA ILE A 515 -7.69 10.30 33.98
C ILE A 515 -6.93 11.60 34.17
N ILE A 516 -6.05 11.91 33.21
CA ILE A 516 -5.24 13.13 33.23
C ILE A 516 -5.67 14.14 32.16
N SER A 517 -6.36 13.68 31.11
CA SER A 517 -6.92 14.56 30.08
C SER A 517 -8.20 13.97 29.52
N ASP A 518 -9.21 14.83 29.35
CA ASP A 518 -10.40 14.56 28.57
C ASP A 518 -10.52 15.66 27.49
N PHE A 519 -10.04 15.33 26.30
CA PHE A 519 -9.81 16.30 25.24
C PHE A 519 -11.12 16.93 24.75
N ASN A 520 -11.19 18.26 24.81
CA ASN A 520 -12.26 19.03 24.17
C ASN A 520 -11.68 19.93 23.07
N PRO A 521 -11.76 19.51 21.79
CA PRO A 521 -11.17 20.25 20.68
C PRO A 521 -11.77 21.66 20.50
N LYS A 522 -13.00 21.89 20.95
CA LYS A 522 -13.65 23.21 20.88
C LYS A 522 -13.02 24.23 21.83
N ARG A 523 -12.37 23.77 22.90
CA ARG A 523 -11.83 24.65 23.97
C ARG A 523 -10.32 24.69 24.00
N THR A 524 -9.66 23.59 23.68
CA THR A 524 -8.22 23.43 23.88
C THR A 524 -7.55 22.88 22.63
N ALA A 525 -6.47 23.52 22.20
CA ALA A 525 -5.55 22.94 21.20
C ALA A 525 -4.36 22.27 21.89
N ILE A 526 -4.07 21.02 21.54
CA ILE A 526 -2.86 20.32 21.98
C ILE A 526 -1.71 20.72 21.05
N VAL A 527 -0.63 21.26 21.60
CA VAL A 527 0.50 21.76 20.81
C VAL A 527 1.82 21.21 21.31
N ASN A 528 2.68 20.78 20.40
CA ASN A 528 4.04 20.37 20.75
C ASN A 528 4.87 21.56 21.28
N LYS A 529 5.66 21.32 22.34
CA LYS A 529 6.59 22.28 22.94
C LYS A 529 7.57 22.92 21.93
N LYS A 530 7.88 22.26 20.81
CA LYS A 530 8.70 22.86 19.74
C LYS A 530 8.12 24.17 19.17
N PHE A 531 6.83 24.41 19.35
CA PHE A 531 6.15 25.65 18.93
C PHE A 531 6.01 26.69 20.06
N MET A 532 6.67 26.53 21.21
CA MET A 532 6.59 27.52 22.30
C MET A 532 7.02 28.92 21.84
N ASN A 533 8.12 29.04 21.09
CA ASN A 533 8.62 30.32 20.57
C ASN A 533 7.61 31.03 19.65
N TYR A 534 6.75 30.28 18.95
CA TYR A 534 5.68 30.88 18.14
C TYR A 534 4.71 31.67 19.04
N PHE A 535 4.34 31.15 20.20
CA PHE A 535 3.42 31.79 21.13
C PHE A 535 4.03 32.89 22.00
N GLU A 536 5.36 32.95 22.10
CA GLU A 536 6.04 34.09 22.71
C GLU A 536 5.84 35.37 21.88
N LYS A 537 5.89 35.21 20.54
CA LYS A 537 5.65 36.29 19.57
C LYS A 537 4.16 36.52 19.31
N ASN A 538 3.37 35.45 19.31
CA ASN A 538 1.95 35.47 18.95
C ASN A 538 1.08 35.14 20.16
N LYS A 539 0.83 36.14 21.01
CA LYS A 539 -0.10 36.01 22.13
C LYS A 539 -1.53 36.15 21.64
N PHE A 540 -2.46 35.44 22.29
CA PHE A 540 -3.89 35.50 21.98
C PHE A 540 -4.71 35.60 23.26
N ASN A 541 -5.91 36.18 23.13
CA ASN A 541 -6.88 36.29 24.20
C ASN A 541 -8.26 35.94 23.63
N TYR A 542 -8.81 34.81 24.07
CA TYR A 542 -10.04 34.28 23.49
C TYR A 542 -11.25 35.19 23.75
N LEU A 543 -12.06 35.42 22.72
CA LEU A 543 -13.35 36.11 22.82
C LEU A 543 -14.46 35.27 22.16
N PRO A 544 -15.57 34.99 22.87
CA PRO A 544 -16.70 34.25 22.31
C PRO A 544 -17.37 34.93 21.11
N SER A 545 -17.21 36.25 20.97
CA SER A 545 -17.77 37.04 19.86
C SER A 545 -16.99 36.90 18.56
N ALA A 546 -15.76 36.38 18.61
CA ALA A 546 -14.93 36.23 17.42
C ALA A 546 -15.48 35.15 16.49
N ARG A 547 -15.45 35.41 15.18
CA ARG A 547 -15.93 34.49 14.14
C ARG A 547 -14.90 34.33 13.04
N ILE A 548 -14.92 33.16 12.42
CA ILE A 548 -14.10 32.86 11.25
C ILE A 548 -14.83 31.86 10.37
N ASP A 549 -14.94 32.17 9.09
CA ASP A 549 -15.74 31.42 8.13
C ASP A 549 -14.92 31.08 6.89
N LEU A 550 -15.10 29.87 6.36
CA LEU A 550 -14.52 29.43 5.09
C LEU A 550 -15.38 29.94 3.94
N THR A 551 -14.83 30.83 3.11
CA THR A 551 -15.55 31.42 1.97
C THR A 551 -15.23 30.74 0.64
N GLU A 552 -14.07 30.10 0.53
CA GLU A 552 -13.64 29.42 -0.69
C GLU A 552 -12.86 28.14 -0.37
N TYR A 553 -13.22 27.04 -1.04
CA TYR A 553 -12.59 25.74 -0.86
C TYR A 553 -12.17 25.15 -2.21
N LEU A 554 -10.86 25.17 -2.49
CA LEU A 554 -10.23 24.46 -3.60
C LEU A 554 -9.14 23.53 -3.07
N PRO A 555 -8.80 22.44 -3.80
CA PRO A 555 -7.78 21.48 -3.35
C PRO A 555 -6.40 22.12 -3.06
N ASN A 556 -6.07 23.22 -3.71
CA ASN A 556 -4.80 23.94 -3.61
C ASN A 556 -4.92 25.37 -3.07
N HIS A 557 -6.13 25.84 -2.75
CA HIS A 557 -6.37 27.21 -2.27
C HIS A 557 -7.60 27.26 -1.36
N LEU A 558 -7.45 27.83 -0.17
CA LEU A 558 -8.54 28.00 0.80
C LEU A 558 -8.58 29.46 1.25
N THR A 559 -9.76 30.05 1.30
CA THR A 559 -9.95 31.43 1.78
C THR A 559 -10.87 31.44 2.98
N TYR A 560 -10.44 32.10 4.05
CA TYR A 560 -11.22 32.34 5.25
C TYR A 560 -11.33 33.84 5.53
N ILE A 561 -12.46 34.25 6.10
CA ILE A 561 -12.68 35.61 6.59
C ILE A 561 -12.86 35.54 8.10
N SER A 562 -12.08 36.31 8.85
CA SER A 562 -12.19 36.40 10.30
C SER A 562 -12.60 37.79 10.75
N HIS A 563 -13.40 37.82 11.82
CA HIS A 563 -13.83 39.02 12.52
C HIS A 563 -13.55 38.83 14.02
N ALA A 564 -12.58 39.55 14.58
CA ALA A 564 -12.20 39.40 15.99
C ALA A 564 -11.75 40.72 16.64
N GLN A 565 -12.13 40.96 17.90
CA GLN A 565 -11.75 42.18 18.64
C GLN A 565 -10.41 42.04 19.39
N SER A 566 -9.87 40.84 19.48
CA SER A 566 -8.56 40.53 20.07
C SER A 566 -7.93 39.39 19.28
N PRO A 567 -6.59 39.21 19.33
CA PRO A 567 -5.97 38.09 18.65
C PRO A 567 -6.51 36.75 19.17
N GLN A 568 -6.87 35.84 18.26
CA GLN A 568 -7.50 34.54 18.56
C GLN A 568 -6.64 33.39 18.05
N LEU A 569 -6.60 32.26 18.76
CA LEU A 569 -5.99 31.04 18.24
C LEU A 569 -7.03 30.25 17.43
N ALA A 570 -6.85 30.19 16.10
CA ALA A 570 -7.66 29.39 15.20
C ALA A 570 -7.06 28.00 14.98
N VAL A 571 -7.90 26.98 15.03
CA VAL A 571 -7.59 25.62 14.57
C VAL A 571 -8.38 25.35 13.30
N PHE A 572 -7.69 24.93 12.25
CA PHE A 572 -8.27 24.63 10.95
C PHE A 572 -8.45 23.12 10.86
N SER A 573 -9.62 22.68 10.39
CA SER A 573 -9.91 21.27 10.14
C SER A 573 -9.15 20.73 8.91
N GLU A 574 -7.89 21.12 8.71
CA GLU A 574 -7.07 20.79 7.56
C GLU A 574 -5.73 20.21 8.01
N ILE A 575 -5.27 19.17 7.31
CA ILE A 575 -4.10 18.39 7.71
C ILE A 575 -2.83 19.24 7.62
N TYR A 576 -2.07 19.35 8.70
CA TYR A 576 -0.76 20.01 8.72
C TYR A 576 0.23 19.31 7.79
N TYR A 577 0.77 20.06 6.84
CA TYR A 577 1.75 19.58 5.87
C TYR A 577 2.67 20.73 5.42
N ASP A 578 3.87 20.77 5.97
CA ASP A 578 4.86 21.85 5.83
C ASP A 578 5.62 21.84 4.50
N ALA A 579 5.50 20.78 3.70
CA ALA A 579 6.21 20.66 2.42
C ALA A 579 5.52 21.35 1.23
N GLY A 580 4.52 22.20 1.45
CA GLY A 580 3.93 22.98 0.37
C GLY A 580 2.85 23.98 0.73
N TRP A 581 2.20 23.90 1.89
CA TRP A 581 1.20 24.89 2.27
C TRP A 581 1.83 26.15 2.85
N ASN A 582 1.49 27.30 2.26
CA ASN A 582 1.77 28.63 2.79
C ASN A 582 0.45 29.28 3.24
N VAL A 583 0.53 30.21 4.19
CA VAL A 583 -0.60 31.03 4.63
C VAL A 583 -0.27 32.50 4.51
N TYR A 584 -1.29 33.30 4.19
CA TYR A 584 -1.21 34.74 4.04
C TYR A 584 -2.35 35.41 4.80
N ILE A 585 -2.06 36.45 5.56
CA ILE A 585 -3.05 37.35 6.17
C ILE A 585 -3.00 38.65 5.38
N ASP A 586 -4.11 39.02 4.76
CA ASP A 586 -4.24 40.24 3.94
C ASP A 586 -3.15 40.38 2.85
N GLY A 587 -2.72 39.24 2.30
CA GLY A 587 -1.69 39.17 1.27
C GLY A 587 -0.25 39.06 1.79
N GLU A 588 -0.02 39.28 3.09
CA GLU A 588 1.30 39.12 3.71
C GLU A 588 1.51 37.70 4.23
N LYS A 589 2.68 37.13 3.96
CA LYS A 589 2.99 35.76 4.38
C LYS A 589 3.08 35.66 5.91
N SER A 590 2.41 34.66 6.49
CA SER A 590 2.42 34.44 7.95
C SER A 590 2.90 33.04 8.33
N GLU A 591 3.24 32.88 9.61
CA GLU A 591 3.63 31.60 10.21
C GLU A 591 2.41 30.87 10.78
N TYR A 592 2.44 29.54 10.68
CA TYR A 592 1.43 28.66 11.27
C TYR A 592 2.11 27.44 11.90
N ILE A 593 1.38 26.75 12.76
CA ILE A 593 1.86 25.63 13.57
C ILE A 593 0.98 24.40 13.39
N ARG A 594 1.44 23.28 13.95
CA ARG A 594 0.65 22.08 14.12
C ARG A 594 -0.09 22.10 15.45
N ALA A 595 -1.35 21.68 15.43
CA ALA A 595 -2.16 21.41 16.61
C ALA A 595 -2.80 20.03 16.50
N ASP A 596 -3.18 19.45 17.64
CA ASP A 596 -3.98 18.24 17.76
C ASP A 596 -3.42 17.06 16.95
N TYR A 597 -2.08 16.94 16.95
CA TYR A 597 -1.26 15.98 16.20
C TYR A 597 -1.35 16.07 14.67
N LEU A 598 -2.50 16.46 14.13
CA LEU A 598 -2.85 16.35 12.72
C LEU A 598 -3.18 17.69 12.05
N LEU A 599 -3.76 18.63 12.79
CA LEU A 599 -4.37 19.83 12.25
C LEU A 599 -3.41 21.02 12.19
N ARG A 600 -3.76 22.04 11.40
CA ARG A 600 -3.06 23.33 11.36
C ARG A 600 -3.70 24.30 12.33
N ALA A 601 -2.89 25.16 12.93
CA ALA A 601 -3.37 26.25 13.77
C ALA A 601 -2.51 27.51 13.57
N MET A 602 -3.10 28.68 13.83
CA MET A 602 -2.37 29.95 13.89
C MET A 602 -3.12 30.96 14.75
N VAL A 603 -2.39 31.92 15.30
CA VAL A 603 -2.99 33.09 15.93
C VAL A 603 -3.33 34.10 14.82
N ILE A 604 -4.59 34.51 14.80
CA ILE A 604 -5.12 35.54 13.90
C ILE A 604 -5.16 36.85 14.69
N PRO A 605 -4.62 37.96 14.17
CA PRO A 605 -4.66 39.26 14.85
C PRO A 605 -6.09 39.78 15.07
N ALA A 606 -6.20 40.84 15.88
CA ALA A 606 -7.46 41.56 16.06
C ALA A 606 -7.77 42.39 14.81
N GLY A 607 -9.02 42.37 14.38
CA GLY A 607 -9.51 43.07 13.20
C GLY A 607 -10.32 42.16 12.29
N ASP A 608 -10.60 42.71 11.11
CA ASP A 608 -11.17 41.98 9.99
C ASP A 608 -10.04 41.57 9.07
N HIS A 609 -9.88 40.27 8.85
CA HIS A 609 -8.75 39.74 8.09
C HIS A 609 -9.20 38.70 7.09
N LYS A 610 -8.54 38.70 5.94
CA LYS A 610 -8.61 37.63 4.95
C LYS A 610 -7.42 36.69 5.12
N ILE A 611 -7.69 35.42 5.39
CA ILE A 611 -6.68 34.38 5.55
C ILE A 611 -6.72 33.46 4.34
N GLU A 612 -5.61 33.40 3.60
CA GLU A 612 -5.48 32.58 2.40
C GLU A 612 -4.44 31.49 2.59
N TRP A 613 -4.83 30.24 2.37
CA TRP A 613 -3.91 29.10 2.29
C TRP A 613 -3.65 28.77 0.84
N LYS A 614 -2.38 28.64 0.44
CA LYS A 614 -1.98 28.28 -0.93
C LYS A 614 -1.03 27.08 -0.90
N PHE A 615 -1.30 26.08 -1.73
CA PHE A 615 -0.43 24.91 -1.87
C PHE A 615 0.59 25.15 -3.00
N GLU A 616 1.80 25.50 -2.60
CA GLU A 616 2.90 25.91 -3.48
C GLU A 616 4.18 25.08 -3.20
N PRO A 617 4.16 23.75 -3.42
CA PRO A 617 5.30 22.88 -3.15
C PRO A 617 6.48 23.17 -4.07
N LYS A 618 7.60 23.62 -3.50
CA LYS A 618 8.84 23.92 -4.24
C LYS A 618 9.32 22.74 -5.10
N SER A 619 9.21 21.51 -4.58
CA SER A 619 9.64 20.28 -5.25
C SER A 619 8.89 20.02 -6.55
N PHE A 620 7.58 20.32 -6.59
CA PHE A 620 6.78 20.16 -7.80
C PHE A 620 7.27 21.09 -8.92
N PHE A 621 7.42 22.38 -8.62
CA PHE A 621 7.86 23.36 -9.62
C PHE A 621 9.29 23.11 -10.12
N VAL A 622 10.18 22.63 -9.24
CA VAL A 622 11.53 22.20 -9.66
C VAL A 622 11.45 20.93 -10.51
N GLY A 623 10.66 19.94 -10.10
CA GLY A 623 10.47 18.68 -10.83
C GLY A 623 9.93 18.90 -12.24
N VAL A 624 8.90 19.74 -12.39
CA VAL A 624 8.32 20.11 -13.69
C VAL A 624 9.38 20.72 -14.62
N LYS A 625 10.23 21.63 -14.10
CA LYS A 625 11.33 22.21 -14.90
C LYS A 625 12.34 21.15 -15.34
N ILE A 626 12.75 20.26 -14.44
CA ILE A 626 13.71 19.18 -14.76
C ILE A 626 13.12 18.21 -15.78
N THR A 627 11.86 17.79 -15.61
CA THR A 627 11.16 16.93 -16.56
C THR A 627 11.07 17.60 -17.92
N PHE A 628 10.67 18.87 -17.98
CA PHE A 628 10.59 19.62 -19.23
C PHE A 628 11.94 19.69 -19.96
N ILE A 629 13.02 20.04 -19.25
CA ILE A 629 14.37 20.09 -19.83
C ILE A 629 14.82 18.70 -20.30
N SER A 630 14.62 17.66 -19.48
CA SER A 630 14.98 16.29 -19.84
C SER A 630 14.21 15.77 -21.06
N SER A 631 12.90 16.05 -21.14
CA SER A 631 12.07 15.69 -22.29
C SER A 631 12.51 16.43 -23.55
N LEU A 632 12.85 17.72 -23.45
CA LEU A 632 13.37 18.49 -24.57
C LEU A 632 14.72 17.92 -25.06
N LEU A 633 15.64 17.62 -24.15
CA LEU A 633 16.93 16.99 -24.49
C LEU A 633 16.74 15.62 -25.15
N LEU A 634 15.80 14.80 -24.66
CA LEU A 634 15.49 13.51 -25.26
C LEU A 634 14.97 13.66 -26.71
N ILE A 635 14.05 14.61 -26.94
CA ILE A 635 13.54 14.89 -28.30
C ILE A 635 14.69 15.35 -29.20
N LEU A 636 15.55 16.25 -28.73
CA LEU A 636 16.71 16.71 -29.49
C LEU A 636 17.69 15.57 -29.80
N LEU A 637 17.92 14.64 -28.87
CA LEU A 637 18.74 13.46 -29.09
C LEU A 637 18.13 12.52 -30.16
N VAL A 638 16.81 12.31 -30.12
CA VAL A 638 16.10 11.51 -31.13
C VAL A 638 16.21 12.17 -32.51
N ILE A 639 15.98 13.48 -32.60
CA ILE A 639 16.13 14.23 -33.85
C ILE A 639 17.58 14.14 -34.35
N ALA A 640 18.56 14.34 -33.48
CA ALA A 640 19.97 14.25 -33.84
C ALA A 640 20.33 12.84 -34.34
N ALA A 641 19.82 11.78 -33.71
CA ALA A 641 20.01 10.40 -34.15
C ALA A 641 19.38 10.14 -35.52
N ILE A 642 18.16 10.63 -35.77
CA ILE A 642 17.48 10.54 -37.07
C ILE A 642 18.29 11.27 -38.15
N VAL A 643 18.70 12.52 -37.88
CA VAL A 643 19.51 13.31 -38.82
C VAL A 643 20.85 12.64 -39.10
N TYR A 644 21.50 12.10 -38.07
CA TYR A 644 22.75 11.36 -38.21
C TYR A 644 22.56 10.10 -39.09
N GLU A 645 21.51 9.33 -38.87
CA GLU A 645 21.22 8.12 -39.65
C GLU A 645 20.89 8.45 -41.11
N ILE A 646 20.09 9.50 -41.36
CA ILE A 646 19.80 9.98 -42.72
C ILE A 646 21.09 10.41 -43.43
N LYS A 647 21.96 11.17 -42.75
CA LYS A 647 23.26 11.59 -43.31
C LYS A 647 24.19 10.40 -43.56
N SER A 648 24.29 9.47 -42.61
CA SER A 648 25.11 8.25 -42.70
C SER A 648 24.68 7.33 -43.85
N ASN A 649 23.38 7.22 -44.11
CA ASN A 649 22.87 6.46 -45.26
C ASN A 649 23.06 7.22 -46.59
N SER A 650 23.00 8.55 -46.58
CA SER A 650 23.32 9.38 -47.75
C SER A 650 24.79 9.28 -48.18
N THR A 651 25.73 9.18 -47.23
CA THR A 651 27.16 9.01 -47.54
C THR A 651 27.58 7.58 -47.89
N LYS A 652 26.70 6.59 -47.69
CA LYS A 652 26.93 5.20 -48.15
C LYS A 652 26.38 4.89 -49.54
N ASN A 653 25.50 5.76 -50.06
CA ASN A 653 24.86 5.60 -51.38
C ASN A 653 25.46 6.51 -52.47
N ASN A 654 26.41 7.37 -52.11
CA ASN A 654 27.36 8.03 -53.02
C ASN A 654 28.72 7.37 -52.85
#